data_AF-A0A9X2VK78-F1
#
_entry.id   AF-A0A9X2VK78-F1
#
_cell.length_a   1.000
_cell.length_b   1.000
_cell.length_c   1.000
_cell.angle_alpha   90.00
_cell.angle_beta   90.00
_cell.angle_gamma   90.00
#
_symmetry.space_group_name_H-M   'P 1'
#
loop_
_entity.id
_entity.type
_entity.pdbx_description
1 polymer ?
#
loop_
_entity_poly.entity_id
_entity_poly.type
_entity_poly.pdbx_seq_one_letter_code
_entity_poly.pdbx_strand_id
1 'polypeptide(L)'
;MKALGALALVGALLAGLAPAHAGPAGERAVTLVNQDRAGNAAIRFDVNGDAIDAHDGQVQRFGDTYYLYGTSYGCGFEWNTPSAPFCGFVSYSSPDLVTWTPRGPLFDARGEVWQTRCDGGTYGCFRPHVVRNSATGRYVLWINTYDNGVGYRVFTSTSPTSGFTEVAVPDLGPAEGPAGGVNYGDHQVFVDDDGSAYLAFTDWRRGGDLVVEELDPTYTTGTGRWSRVGIRGTEAPTIFKRDGRYYLTYSDPNRGYRTTGTGFVTAANPLGPWTGKGVVPDAWSASGGALRIDGGDVGLSRDGESWRDYAVTATVTPEPARGGNYGQVGLVVRSSTAGDYRWLIGNYPHAGATGGNLTKLVPGKPAVTVPLPMAITTGQRYEVRIEVEGPTIRTWIDGRLVDTTTDSTSATGRVGFRQYDGERASVDAISVVAPDGQVLLSDDFSGDLARWDTPGALITGTNITTTSCGGQPTDVLRIATRSGPVFLYQSDVWMDGKANESLAKHYWQPLSFDEAGAIRPIECGASYNVTVPVGRSTPPRTPAVSTGHNGYRTHWDVSGGLARAQTFTVPKAGRLTEVRFTSFQTDYPDAGLVLELKRVRDGSPAETVASTQVPRDQVSWAARWVPLRLLTPLAVRPGEQFALVVRTTATKGSYGLAYTDTEPYAGGKALISRDSGASWQTEPGRTLHLEAEIR
;
A
#
# COMPACT_ATOMS: atom_id res chain seq x y z
N MET A 1 35.94 74.32 -13.23
CA MET A 1 35.90 73.64 -14.54
C MET A 1 36.32 72.19 -14.36
N LYS A 2 35.40 71.24 -14.48
CA LYS A 2 35.56 69.95 -15.17
C LYS A 2 34.25 69.20 -15.09
N ALA A 3 33.77 68.82 -16.28
CA ALA A 3 32.46 68.30 -16.57
C ALA A 3 32.36 66.80 -16.28
N LEU A 4 31.12 66.36 -16.05
CA LEU A 4 30.68 64.97 -15.98
C LEU A 4 31.04 64.21 -17.28
N GLY A 5 31.48 62.96 -17.11
CA GLY A 5 31.56 61.96 -18.17
C GLY A 5 31.05 60.63 -17.63
N ALA A 6 29.96 60.13 -18.21
CA ALA A 6 29.31 58.87 -17.88
C ALA A 6 30.18 57.67 -18.32
N LEU A 7 30.27 56.65 -17.47
CA LEU A 7 30.82 55.33 -17.82
C LEU A 7 29.66 54.32 -17.84
N ALA A 8 29.36 53.80 -19.03
CA ALA A 8 28.40 52.72 -19.24
C ALA A 8 28.99 51.40 -18.71
N LEU A 9 28.32 50.76 -17.78
CA LEU A 9 28.64 49.41 -17.31
C LEU A 9 27.88 48.40 -18.18
N VAL A 10 28.61 47.68 -19.04
CA VAL A 10 28.06 46.54 -19.78
C VAL A 10 28.04 45.34 -18.82
N GLY A 11 26.86 45.00 -18.32
CA GLY A 11 26.62 43.76 -17.58
C GLY A 11 26.59 42.57 -18.54
N ALA A 12 27.58 41.69 -18.44
CA ALA A 12 27.56 40.40 -19.13
C ALA A 12 26.55 39.47 -18.47
N LEU A 13 25.46 39.17 -19.18
CA LEU A 13 24.48 38.15 -18.81
C LEU A 13 25.13 36.77 -19.01
N LEU A 14 25.64 36.16 -17.93
CA LEU A 14 25.96 34.73 -17.91
C LEU A 14 24.63 33.96 -17.78
N ALA A 15 24.03 33.61 -18.91
CA ALA A 15 22.98 32.62 -18.96
C ALA A 15 23.58 31.27 -18.56
N GLY A 16 23.35 30.86 -17.31
CA GLY A 16 23.64 29.51 -16.86
C GLY A 16 22.78 28.53 -17.66
N LEU A 17 23.43 27.82 -18.59
CA LEU A 17 22.84 26.64 -19.22
C LEU A 17 22.59 25.61 -18.10
N ALA A 18 21.32 25.39 -17.78
CA ALA A 18 20.91 24.20 -17.06
C ALA A 18 21.48 22.97 -17.78
N PRO A 19 21.96 21.94 -17.05
CA PRO A 19 22.42 20.72 -17.69
C PRO A 19 21.23 20.13 -18.46
N ALA A 20 21.38 20.04 -19.78
CA ALA A 20 20.48 19.30 -20.64
C ALA A 20 20.44 17.87 -20.11
N HIS A 21 19.31 17.50 -19.49
CA HIS A 21 19.04 16.12 -19.15
C HIS A 21 19.05 15.35 -20.46
N ALA A 22 20.01 14.43 -20.63
CA ALA A 22 20.00 13.51 -21.74
C ALA A 22 18.63 12.82 -21.75
N GLY A 23 17.83 13.09 -22.78
CA GLY A 23 16.53 12.43 -22.96
C GLY A 23 16.72 10.90 -22.97
N PRO A 24 15.67 10.14 -22.64
CA PRO A 24 15.77 8.70 -22.53
C PRO A 24 16.34 8.07 -23.82
N ALA A 25 17.13 7.01 -23.65
CA ALA A 25 17.33 6.02 -24.71
C ALA A 25 15.94 5.61 -25.26
N GLY A 26 15.87 5.32 -26.56
CA GLY A 26 14.62 5.38 -27.35
C GLY A 26 13.36 4.78 -26.70
N GLU A 27 12.18 5.23 -27.13
CA GLU A 27 10.92 4.61 -26.70
C GLU A 27 10.61 3.38 -27.55
N ARG A 28 10.00 2.37 -26.93
CA ARG A 28 9.59 1.14 -27.60
C ARG A 28 8.19 0.74 -27.16
N ALA A 29 7.39 0.24 -28.09
CA ALA A 29 6.15 -0.47 -27.78
C ALA A 29 6.49 -1.84 -27.18
N VAL A 30 5.99 -2.09 -25.98
CA VAL A 30 6.07 -3.36 -25.26
C VAL A 30 4.67 -3.91 -25.00
N THR A 31 4.57 -5.23 -24.87
CA THR A 31 3.31 -5.89 -24.55
C THR A 31 3.34 -6.39 -23.12
N LEU A 32 2.49 -5.83 -22.27
CA LEU A 32 2.25 -6.31 -20.91
C LEU A 32 1.25 -7.46 -20.98
N VAL A 33 1.69 -8.68 -20.70
CA VAL A 33 0.82 -9.87 -20.68
C VAL A 33 0.32 -10.13 -19.26
N ASN A 34 -0.99 -10.17 -19.07
CA ASN A 34 -1.64 -10.46 -17.79
C ASN A 34 -2.25 -11.87 -17.76
N GLN A 35 -2.73 -12.36 -18.90
CA GLN A 35 -3.40 -13.67 -19.02
C GLN A 35 -2.79 -14.53 -20.12
N ASP A 36 -2.93 -15.85 -19.97
CA ASP A 36 -2.66 -16.82 -21.03
C ASP A 36 -3.75 -16.78 -22.13
N ARG A 37 -3.57 -17.53 -23.21
CA ARG A 37 -4.55 -17.56 -24.32
C ARG A 37 -5.91 -18.16 -23.93
N ALA A 38 -6.01 -18.79 -22.76
CA ALA A 38 -7.25 -19.32 -22.21
C ALA A 38 -7.91 -18.36 -21.19
N GLY A 39 -7.35 -17.17 -20.99
CA GLY A 39 -7.89 -16.13 -20.10
C GLY A 39 -7.51 -16.30 -18.62
N ASN A 40 -6.60 -17.21 -18.27
CA ASN A 40 -6.13 -17.37 -16.89
C ASN A 40 -4.96 -16.43 -16.60
N ALA A 41 -4.84 -15.94 -15.37
CA ALA A 41 -3.69 -15.12 -14.98
C ALA A 41 -2.36 -15.86 -15.22
N ALA A 42 -1.44 -15.19 -15.92
CA ALA A 42 -0.16 -15.77 -16.34
C ALA A 42 0.97 -15.46 -15.35
N ILE A 43 1.92 -16.38 -15.22
CA ILE A 43 3.17 -16.17 -14.49
C ILE A 43 4.05 -15.18 -15.26
N ARG A 44 4.62 -14.21 -14.55
CA ARG A 44 5.76 -13.42 -15.03
C ARG A 44 7.05 -14.08 -14.54
N PHE A 45 7.92 -14.46 -15.46
CA PHE A 45 9.24 -14.98 -15.14
C PHE A 45 10.30 -13.89 -15.27
N ASP A 46 11.32 -13.96 -14.42
CA ASP A 46 12.52 -13.16 -14.53
C ASP A 46 13.50 -13.74 -15.58
N VAL A 47 14.62 -13.05 -15.82
CA VAL A 47 15.67 -13.48 -16.76
C VAL A 47 16.40 -14.77 -16.35
N ASN A 48 16.25 -15.21 -15.09
CA ASN A 48 16.77 -16.50 -14.64
C ASN A 48 15.75 -17.62 -14.89
N GLY A 49 14.49 -17.28 -15.18
CA GLY A 49 13.35 -18.17 -15.39
C GLY A 49 12.59 -18.54 -14.10
N ASP A 50 12.86 -17.84 -12.99
CA ASP A 50 12.09 -17.97 -11.75
C ASP A 50 10.84 -17.09 -11.82
N ALA A 51 9.72 -17.52 -11.23
CA ALA A 51 8.55 -16.65 -11.12
C ALA A 51 8.89 -15.46 -10.22
N ILE A 52 8.43 -14.27 -10.63
CA ILE A 52 8.59 -13.06 -9.83
C ILE A 52 7.74 -13.17 -8.56
N ASP A 53 8.42 -13.26 -7.42
CA ASP A 53 7.84 -13.27 -6.06
C ASP A 53 8.11 -11.91 -5.41
N ALA A 54 7.27 -10.93 -5.74
CA ALA A 54 7.30 -9.54 -5.25
C ALA A 54 5.88 -8.97 -5.30
N HIS A 55 5.26 -8.84 -4.13
CA HIS A 55 3.84 -8.53 -3.98
C HIS A 55 3.61 -7.30 -3.08
N ASP A 56 2.41 -6.73 -3.08
CA ASP A 56 1.96 -5.55 -2.32
C ASP A 56 2.76 -4.26 -2.50
N GLY A 57 3.83 -4.27 -3.30
CA GLY A 57 4.70 -3.11 -3.46
C GLY A 57 4.31 -2.25 -4.65
N GLN A 58 5.32 -1.77 -5.35
CA GLN A 58 5.18 -0.78 -6.42
C GLN A 58 6.22 -1.00 -7.51
N VAL A 59 5.87 -0.63 -8.74
CA VAL A 59 6.86 -0.34 -9.77
C VAL A 59 7.22 1.14 -9.75
N GLN A 60 8.50 1.46 -9.58
CA GLN A 60 9.04 2.82 -9.70
C GLN A 60 10.09 2.94 -10.78
N ARG A 61 10.24 4.15 -11.34
CA ARG A 61 11.26 4.42 -12.35
C ARG A 61 12.31 5.37 -11.82
N PHE A 62 13.57 4.94 -11.79
CA PHE A 62 14.71 5.78 -11.46
C PHE A 62 15.70 5.83 -12.63
N GLY A 63 15.98 7.03 -13.14
CA GLY A 63 16.84 7.20 -14.29
C GLY A 63 16.23 6.57 -15.55
N ASP A 64 16.89 5.58 -16.13
CA ASP A 64 16.45 4.82 -17.31
C ASP A 64 15.89 3.43 -16.97
N THR A 65 15.77 3.10 -15.68
CA THR A 65 15.47 1.75 -15.20
C THR A 65 14.17 1.73 -14.38
N TYR A 66 13.34 0.72 -14.62
CA TYR A 66 12.17 0.40 -13.82
C TYR A 66 12.56 -0.58 -12.71
N TYR A 67 11.96 -0.44 -11.53
CA TYR A 67 12.20 -1.27 -10.37
C TYR A 67 10.86 -1.73 -9.80
N LEU A 68 10.66 -3.04 -9.71
CA LEU A 68 9.55 -3.65 -9.00
C LEU A 68 10.03 -3.99 -7.59
N TYR A 69 9.38 -3.39 -6.60
CA TYR A 69 9.58 -3.68 -5.18
C TYR A 69 8.39 -4.49 -4.68
N GLY A 70 8.63 -5.45 -3.79
CA GLY A 70 7.53 -6.21 -3.20
C GLY A 70 7.95 -7.11 -2.06
N THR A 71 6.94 -7.50 -1.28
CA THR A 71 6.99 -8.57 -0.28
C THR A 71 7.22 -9.90 -0.98
N SER A 72 8.19 -10.67 -0.50
CA SER A 72 8.37 -12.06 -0.92
C SER A 72 7.57 -12.97 0.01
N TYR A 73 7.02 -14.05 -0.53
CA TYR A 73 6.34 -15.08 0.25
C TYR A 73 6.96 -16.47 0.06
N GLY A 74 7.93 -16.61 -0.84
CA GLY A 74 8.51 -17.89 -1.26
C GLY A 74 9.27 -18.67 -0.19
N CYS A 75 9.55 -18.07 0.98
CA CYS A 75 10.10 -18.77 2.14
C CYS A 75 9.03 -19.49 2.98
N GLY A 76 7.74 -19.27 2.70
CA GLY A 76 6.63 -19.87 3.43
C GLY A 76 5.93 -18.94 4.42
N PHE A 77 5.98 -17.62 4.21
CA PHE A 77 5.17 -16.71 5.03
C PHE A 77 3.68 -17.00 4.82
N GLU A 78 2.91 -17.06 5.89
CA GLU A 78 1.48 -17.33 5.89
C GLU A 78 0.79 -16.33 6.81
N TRP A 79 -0.09 -15.52 6.24
CA TRP A 79 -0.84 -14.53 7.01
C TRP A 79 -1.74 -15.21 8.05
N ASN A 80 -1.84 -14.60 9.22
CA ASN A 80 -2.50 -15.13 10.42
C ASN A 80 -1.96 -16.48 10.94
N THR A 81 -0.72 -16.84 10.58
CA THR A 81 -0.03 -18.03 11.12
C THR A 81 1.15 -17.61 11.99
N PRO A 82 1.06 -17.71 13.33
CA PRO A 82 2.09 -17.17 14.23
C PRO A 82 3.51 -17.69 14.01
N SER A 83 3.65 -18.92 13.50
CA SER A 83 4.97 -19.52 13.23
C SER A 83 5.55 -19.19 11.85
N ALA A 84 4.83 -18.41 11.04
CA ALA A 84 5.26 -18.11 9.68
C ALA A 84 6.51 -17.22 9.66
N PRO A 85 7.56 -17.58 8.91
CA PRO A 85 8.78 -16.78 8.82
C PRO A 85 8.56 -15.53 7.97
N PHE A 86 9.28 -14.45 8.27
CA PHE A 86 9.30 -13.28 7.40
C PHE A 86 10.28 -13.49 6.24
N CYS A 87 9.82 -13.42 4.99
CA CYS A 87 10.69 -13.63 3.83
C CYS A 87 11.46 -12.38 3.40
N GLY A 88 11.03 -11.20 3.85
CA GLY A 88 11.64 -9.94 3.48
C GLY A 88 11.05 -9.29 2.22
N PHE A 89 11.63 -8.14 1.89
CA PHE A 89 11.31 -7.38 0.69
C PHE A 89 12.40 -7.54 -0.35
N VAL A 90 12.01 -7.70 -1.60
CA VAL A 90 12.92 -7.90 -2.73
C VAL A 90 12.73 -6.82 -3.78
N SER A 91 13.73 -6.68 -4.66
CA SER A 91 13.62 -5.86 -5.86
C SER A 91 13.99 -6.62 -7.13
N TYR A 92 13.32 -6.25 -8.21
CA TYR A 92 13.65 -6.60 -9.58
C TYR A 92 13.85 -5.32 -10.37
N SER A 93 14.74 -5.33 -11.36
CA SER A 93 14.89 -4.19 -12.29
C SER A 93 14.53 -4.60 -13.70
N SER A 94 13.94 -3.71 -14.47
CA SER A 94 13.66 -3.91 -15.89
C SER A 94 14.05 -2.68 -16.70
N PRO A 95 14.61 -2.86 -17.91
CA PRO A 95 14.82 -1.77 -18.85
C PRO A 95 13.52 -1.38 -19.59
N ASP A 96 12.48 -2.22 -19.59
CA ASP A 96 11.36 -2.12 -20.53
C ASP A 96 10.00 -2.57 -19.97
N LEU A 97 9.89 -2.79 -18.66
CA LEU A 97 8.73 -3.38 -17.94
C LEU A 97 8.40 -4.85 -18.27
N VAL A 98 9.18 -5.51 -19.12
CA VAL A 98 8.91 -6.90 -19.53
C VAL A 98 10.06 -7.82 -19.11
N THR A 99 11.30 -7.38 -19.32
CA THR A 99 12.50 -8.16 -19.04
C THR A 99 12.97 -7.85 -17.62
N TRP A 100 12.63 -8.69 -16.65
CA TRP A 100 12.91 -8.44 -15.22
C TRP A 100 14.15 -9.19 -14.75
N THR A 101 15.09 -8.48 -14.13
CA THR A 101 16.30 -9.05 -13.51
C THR A 101 16.19 -8.97 -11.99
N PRO A 102 16.33 -10.09 -11.25
CA PRO A 102 16.30 -10.04 -9.79
C PRO A 102 17.53 -9.29 -9.27
N ARG A 103 17.30 -8.44 -8.27
CA ARG A 103 18.35 -7.66 -7.58
C ARG A 103 18.59 -8.12 -6.15
N GLY A 104 17.69 -8.96 -5.64
CA GLY A 104 17.80 -9.55 -4.31
C GLY A 104 17.07 -8.74 -3.23
N PRO A 105 17.34 -9.06 -1.96
CA PRO A 105 16.65 -8.44 -0.83
C PRO A 105 17.10 -6.99 -0.60
N LEU A 106 16.17 -6.15 -0.15
CA LEU A 106 16.44 -4.73 0.17
C LEU A 106 17.30 -4.58 1.43
N PHE A 107 17.09 -5.46 2.41
CA PHE A 107 17.87 -5.63 3.65
C PHE A 107 17.80 -7.09 4.11
N ASP A 108 18.63 -7.48 5.09
CA ASP A 108 18.62 -8.85 5.61
C ASP A 108 17.40 -9.11 6.51
N ALA A 109 16.39 -9.76 5.94
CA ALA A 109 15.18 -10.16 6.65
C ALA A 109 15.36 -11.40 7.56
N ARG A 110 16.46 -12.14 7.44
CA ARG A 110 16.69 -13.37 8.22
C ARG A 110 17.26 -13.11 9.61
N GLY A 111 17.72 -11.88 9.86
CA GLY A 111 18.19 -11.47 11.18
C GLY A 111 17.09 -11.57 12.24
N GLU A 112 17.49 -11.90 13.48
CA GLU A 112 16.61 -12.08 14.64
C GLU A 112 15.65 -10.90 14.86
N VAL A 113 16.12 -9.67 14.60
CA VAL A 113 15.31 -8.45 14.71
C VAL A 113 14.10 -8.50 13.76
N TRP A 114 14.25 -8.94 12.52
CA TRP A 114 13.15 -8.95 11.55
C TRP A 114 12.26 -10.17 11.69
N GLN A 115 12.81 -11.29 12.18
CA GLN A 115 12.03 -12.47 12.54
C GLN A 115 11.24 -12.32 13.85
N THR A 116 11.37 -11.20 14.56
CA THR A 116 10.51 -10.88 15.72
C THR A 116 9.54 -9.74 15.43
N ARG A 117 9.88 -8.83 14.51
CA ARG A 117 9.05 -7.67 14.16
C ARG A 117 8.07 -7.91 13.01
N CYS A 118 8.39 -8.82 12.09
CA CYS A 118 7.68 -9.00 10.83
C CYS A 118 7.29 -10.45 10.54
N ASP A 119 7.52 -11.37 11.49
CA ASP A 119 7.03 -12.74 11.38
C ASP A 119 5.51 -12.81 11.56
N GLY A 120 4.93 -13.98 11.36
CA GLY A 120 3.49 -14.16 11.53
C GLY A 120 3.00 -13.97 12.98
N GLY A 121 3.90 -14.05 13.97
CA GLY A 121 3.61 -13.77 15.38
C GLY A 121 3.25 -12.30 15.62
N THR A 122 3.80 -11.40 14.81
CA THR A 122 3.53 -9.96 14.81
C THR A 122 2.75 -9.53 13.57
N TYR A 123 1.84 -10.39 13.08
CA TYR A 123 0.96 -10.18 11.91
C TYR A 123 1.67 -10.13 10.53
N GLY A 124 2.88 -9.61 10.45
CA GLY A 124 3.69 -9.51 9.24
C GLY A 124 4.18 -8.09 8.95
N CYS A 125 4.93 -7.93 7.86
CA CYS A 125 5.26 -6.62 7.28
C CYS A 125 5.08 -6.69 5.77
N PHE A 126 4.57 -5.61 5.18
CA PHE A 126 4.08 -5.58 3.80
C PHE A 126 4.37 -4.22 3.14
N ARG A 127 3.86 -4.09 1.91
CA ARG A 127 3.73 -2.84 1.16
C ARG A 127 5.02 -2.00 1.01
N PRO A 128 6.17 -2.58 0.59
CA PRO A 128 7.41 -1.82 0.49
C PRO A 128 7.33 -0.76 -0.62
N HIS A 129 7.46 0.52 -0.23
CA HIS A 129 7.47 1.66 -1.14
C HIS A 129 8.80 2.40 -1.08
N VAL A 130 9.48 2.50 -2.21
CA VAL A 130 10.77 3.19 -2.36
C VAL A 130 10.59 4.45 -3.21
N VAL A 131 11.02 5.59 -2.69
CA VAL A 131 11.12 6.86 -3.43
C VAL A 131 12.55 7.36 -3.44
N ARG A 132 12.89 8.25 -4.38
CA ARG A 132 14.18 8.93 -4.41
C ARG A 132 14.02 10.36 -3.91
N ASN A 133 14.75 10.71 -2.87
CA ASN A 133 14.88 12.09 -2.45
C ASN A 133 15.92 12.78 -3.34
N SER A 134 15.48 13.66 -4.21
CA SER A 134 16.34 14.33 -5.20
C SER A 134 17.34 15.30 -4.56
N ALA A 135 16.98 15.91 -3.43
CA ALA A 135 17.83 16.85 -2.69
C ALA A 135 19.02 16.15 -2.02
N THR A 136 18.82 14.95 -1.47
CA THR A 136 19.88 14.17 -0.82
C THR A 136 20.53 13.12 -1.72
N GLY A 137 19.87 12.78 -2.83
CA GLY A 137 20.25 11.69 -3.72
C GLY A 137 19.99 10.28 -3.15
N ARG A 138 19.43 10.16 -1.94
CA ARG A 138 19.16 8.88 -1.28
C ARG A 138 17.82 8.29 -1.69
N TYR A 139 17.73 6.98 -1.58
CA TYR A 139 16.48 6.22 -1.69
C TYR A 139 15.90 6.03 -0.29
N VAL A 140 14.60 6.22 -0.16
CA VAL A 140 13.86 6.08 1.10
C VAL A 140 12.82 4.98 0.93
N LEU A 141 12.90 3.95 1.77
CA LEU A 141 11.97 2.82 1.81
C LEU A 141 11.04 2.98 3.02
N TRP A 142 9.74 2.92 2.78
CA TRP A 142 8.71 2.80 3.80
C TRP A 142 8.07 1.42 3.74
N ILE A 143 7.88 0.80 4.91
CA ILE A 143 7.18 -0.48 5.07
C ILE A 143 6.14 -0.32 6.17
N ASN A 144 4.99 -1.01 6.04
CA ASN A 144 4.10 -1.16 7.18
C ASN A 144 4.60 -2.28 8.10
N THR A 145 4.25 -2.18 9.37
CA THR A 145 4.61 -3.14 10.42
C THR A 145 3.60 -3.05 11.56
N TYR A 146 3.56 -4.05 12.42
CA TYR A 146 2.64 -4.10 13.55
C TYR A 146 3.35 -4.24 14.89
N ASP A 147 4.67 -4.02 14.89
CA ASP A 147 5.53 -4.14 16.07
C ASP A 147 5.61 -2.86 16.92
N ASN A 148 5.05 -1.76 16.43
CA ASN A 148 5.05 -0.46 17.09
C ASN A 148 3.71 0.28 16.90
N GLY A 149 3.49 1.31 17.72
CA GLY A 149 2.21 2.03 17.77
C GLY A 149 1.90 2.92 16.56
N VAL A 150 2.91 3.29 15.76
CA VAL A 150 2.72 4.08 14.54
C VAL A 150 2.34 3.15 13.39
N GLY A 151 2.99 2.00 13.28
CA GLY A 151 2.70 1.02 12.23
C GLY A 151 3.60 1.11 11.00
N TYR A 152 4.70 1.88 11.08
CA TYR A 152 5.67 2.01 9.99
C TYR A 152 7.11 1.92 10.49
N ARG A 153 7.99 1.48 9.58
CA ARG A 153 9.45 1.62 9.69
C ARG A 153 10.01 2.19 8.39
N VAL A 154 11.05 3.00 8.50
CA VAL A 154 11.64 3.74 7.39
C VAL A 154 13.13 3.44 7.28
N PHE A 155 13.64 3.36 6.06
CA PHE A 155 15.03 3.06 5.77
C PHE A 155 15.57 3.99 4.70
N THR A 156 16.89 4.20 4.70
CA THR A 156 17.55 4.91 3.59
C THR A 156 18.68 4.10 2.97
N SER A 157 18.93 4.32 1.68
CA SER A 157 20.07 3.76 0.96
C SER A 157 20.63 4.76 -0.05
N THR A 158 21.89 4.54 -0.47
CA THR A 158 22.48 5.20 -1.64
C THR A 158 22.23 4.42 -2.95
N SER A 159 21.66 3.22 -2.84
CA SER A 159 21.33 2.32 -3.95
C SER A 159 19.83 2.07 -4.00
N PRO A 160 19.21 1.98 -5.19
CA PRO A 160 17.79 1.67 -5.32
C PRO A 160 17.46 0.21 -4.93
N THR A 161 18.44 -0.69 -4.84
CA THR A 161 18.17 -2.13 -4.77
C THR A 161 18.66 -2.81 -3.50
N SER A 162 19.52 -2.17 -2.70
CA SER A 162 20.20 -2.84 -1.59
C SER A 162 20.76 -1.84 -0.59
N GLY A 163 21.18 -2.34 0.58
CA GLY A 163 21.88 -1.53 1.60
C GLY A 163 20.95 -0.56 2.35
N PHE A 164 19.65 -0.85 2.36
CA PHE A 164 18.69 -0.08 3.14
C PHE A 164 18.97 -0.23 4.62
N THR A 165 19.22 0.89 5.29
CA THR A 165 19.48 0.97 6.73
C THR A 165 18.34 1.70 7.41
N GLU A 166 17.81 1.10 8.46
CA GLU A 166 16.70 1.64 9.25
C GLU A 166 17.06 3.00 9.85
N VAL A 167 16.11 3.94 9.85
CA VAL A 167 16.19 5.22 10.55
C VAL A 167 15.23 5.23 11.75
N ALA A 168 15.09 6.36 12.44
CA ALA A 168 14.15 6.48 13.54
C ALA A 168 12.72 6.13 13.12
N VAL A 169 11.93 5.58 14.05
CA VAL A 169 10.49 5.37 13.85
C VAL A 169 9.85 6.73 13.52
N PRO A 170 9.07 6.83 12.44
CA PRO A 170 8.47 8.10 12.02
C PRO A 170 7.44 8.58 13.05
N ASP A 171 7.34 9.88 13.21
CA ASP A 171 6.22 10.53 13.89
C ASP A 171 5.21 10.98 12.83
N LEU A 172 3.94 10.59 13.01
CA LEU A 172 2.86 10.81 12.05
C LEU A 172 1.60 11.25 12.76
N GLY A 173 0.90 12.21 12.17
CA GLY A 173 -0.47 12.52 12.52
C GLY A 173 -1.45 11.53 11.87
N PRO A 174 -2.71 11.46 12.33
CA PRO A 174 -3.20 11.95 13.62
C PRO A 174 -2.63 11.15 14.81
N ALA A 175 -2.10 11.86 15.81
CA ALA A 175 -1.51 11.29 17.04
C ALA A 175 -2.57 10.75 18.03
N GLU A 176 -3.51 9.96 17.53
CA GLU A 176 -4.47 9.21 18.31
C GLU A 176 -3.74 7.98 18.85
N GLY A 177 -3.44 7.94 20.15
CA GLY A 177 -2.73 6.82 20.77
C GLY A 177 -3.32 5.45 20.36
N PRO A 178 -2.54 4.36 20.42
CA PRO A 178 -2.98 3.07 19.90
C PRO A 178 -4.33 2.67 20.53
N ALA A 179 -5.38 2.62 19.72
CA ALA A 179 -6.62 1.94 20.12
C ALA A 179 -6.29 0.45 20.14
N GLY A 180 -6.62 -0.26 21.22
CA GLY A 180 -6.16 -1.62 21.50
C GLY A 180 -6.08 -2.55 20.27
N GLY A 181 -4.86 -2.78 19.77
CA GLY A 181 -4.57 -3.72 18.68
C GLY A 181 -4.76 -3.21 17.25
N VAL A 182 -4.98 -1.90 17.01
CA VAL A 182 -5.14 -1.31 15.68
C VAL A 182 -4.23 -0.09 15.48
N ASN A 183 -3.44 -0.09 14.40
CA ASN A 183 -2.47 0.94 14.00
C ASN A 183 -2.72 1.41 12.56
N TYR A 184 -1.80 2.18 11.98
CA TYR A 184 -1.83 2.46 10.55
C TYR A 184 -1.52 1.21 9.72
N GLY A 185 -2.20 1.07 8.57
CA GLY A 185 -2.11 -0.09 7.69
C GLY A 185 -1.41 0.21 6.38
N ASP A 186 -2.04 -0.15 5.27
CA ASP A 186 -1.51 0.06 3.92
C ASP A 186 -1.18 1.53 3.63
N HIS A 187 -0.04 1.77 2.99
CA HIS A 187 0.48 3.09 2.66
C HIS A 187 1.18 3.19 1.31
N GLN A 188 1.18 4.39 0.72
CA GLN A 188 2.02 4.74 -0.43
C GLN A 188 2.71 6.08 -0.18
N VAL A 189 3.93 6.22 -0.70
CA VAL A 189 4.68 7.48 -0.66
C VAL A 189 4.64 8.13 -2.03
N PHE A 190 4.08 9.33 -2.10
CA PHE A 190 4.01 10.15 -3.31
C PHE A 190 5.01 11.30 -3.21
N VAL A 191 5.79 11.54 -4.26
CA VAL A 191 6.68 12.71 -4.40
C VAL A 191 6.13 13.58 -5.50
N ASP A 192 5.82 14.83 -5.17
CA ASP A 192 5.25 15.80 -6.10
C ASP A 192 6.33 16.46 -6.97
N ASP A 193 5.91 17.17 -8.01
CA ASP A 193 6.78 17.81 -8.99
C ASP A 193 7.69 18.89 -8.36
N ASP A 194 7.29 19.48 -7.23
CA ASP A 194 8.05 20.49 -6.50
C ASP A 194 9.07 19.89 -5.51
N GLY A 195 9.09 18.56 -5.36
CA GLY A 195 9.94 17.84 -4.42
C GLY A 195 9.37 17.72 -3.01
N SER A 196 8.14 18.17 -2.75
CA SER A 196 7.40 17.83 -1.54
C SER A 196 6.98 16.36 -1.59
N ALA A 197 6.90 15.69 -0.44
CA ALA A 197 6.48 14.30 -0.37
C ALA A 197 5.31 14.12 0.59
N TYR A 198 4.48 13.12 0.31
CA TYR A 198 3.26 12.82 1.05
C TYR A 198 3.15 11.31 1.29
N LEU A 199 2.69 10.95 2.47
CA LEU A 199 2.31 9.58 2.82
C LEU A 199 0.79 9.49 2.78
N ALA A 200 0.26 8.68 1.88
CA ALA A 200 -1.14 8.27 1.91
C ALA A 200 -1.23 6.95 2.67
N PHE A 201 -2.09 6.85 3.69
CA PHE A 201 -2.19 5.63 4.49
C PHE A 201 -3.57 5.34 5.03
N THR A 202 -3.77 4.09 5.43
CA THR A 202 -5.02 3.57 6.01
C THR A 202 -4.98 3.69 7.53
N ASP A 203 -6.01 4.31 8.12
CA ASP A 203 -6.18 4.46 9.56
C ASP A 203 -7.24 3.48 10.10
N TRP A 204 -6.78 2.32 10.57
CA TRP A 204 -7.67 1.28 11.10
C TRP A 204 -8.34 1.67 12.42
N ARG A 205 -7.78 2.64 13.15
CA ARG A 205 -8.41 3.19 14.36
C ARG A 205 -9.72 3.91 14.05
N ARG A 206 -9.93 4.30 12.78
CA ARG A 206 -11.14 4.94 12.27
C ARG A 206 -11.86 4.11 11.19
N GLY A 207 -11.79 2.79 11.30
CA GLY A 207 -12.55 1.87 10.44
C GLY A 207 -12.02 1.83 9.00
N GLY A 208 -10.72 2.03 8.81
CA GLY A 208 -10.08 2.03 7.49
C GLY A 208 -10.36 3.31 6.72
N ASP A 209 -10.31 4.47 7.40
CA ASP A 209 -10.30 5.78 6.73
C ASP A 209 -8.95 6.00 6.04
N LEU A 210 -8.93 6.80 4.98
CA LEU A 210 -7.67 7.18 4.33
C LEU A 210 -7.22 8.55 4.83
N VAL A 211 -5.92 8.68 5.07
CA VAL A 211 -5.26 9.91 5.51
C VAL A 211 -4.12 10.23 4.55
N VAL A 212 -3.90 11.52 4.29
CA VAL A 212 -2.74 12.00 3.56
C VAL A 212 -1.99 12.97 4.45
N GLU A 213 -0.70 12.71 4.70
CA GLU A 213 0.19 13.56 5.49
C GLU A 213 1.38 14.02 4.66
N GLU A 214 1.75 15.29 4.79
CA GLU A 214 2.99 15.84 4.23
C GLU A 214 4.20 15.37 5.05
N LEU A 215 5.21 14.84 4.36
CA LEU A 215 6.47 14.39 4.94
C LEU A 215 7.48 15.53 5.01
N ASP A 216 8.41 15.42 5.96
CA ASP A 216 9.51 16.36 6.12
C ASP A 216 10.47 16.32 4.89
N PRO A 217 11.41 17.28 4.74
CA PRO A 217 12.32 17.31 3.60
C PRO A 217 13.25 16.09 3.48
N THR A 218 13.39 15.27 4.53
CA THR A 218 14.15 14.01 4.46
C THR A 218 13.32 12.84 3.92
N TYR A 219 11.99 13.00 3.85
CA TYR A 219 10.99 11.99 3.54
C TYR A 219 10.92 10.84 4.55
N THR A 220 11.42 11.04 5.77
CA THR A 220 11.54 9.97 6.77
C THR A 220 10.58 10.08 7.94
N THR A 221 9.87 11.19 8.07
CA THR A 221 8.86 11.41 9.11
C THR A 221 7.80 12.39 8.61
N GLY A 222 6.63 12.42 9.27
CA GLY A 222 5.59 13.40 9.02
C GLY A 222 5.95 14.80 9.51
N THR A 223 5.28 15.80 8.95
CA THR A 223 5.33 17.19 9.42
C THR A 223 4.24 17.50 10.45
N GLY A 224 3.27 16.59 10.63
CA GLY A 224 2.03 16.86 11.37
C GLY A 224 0.94 17.55 10.54
N ARG A 225 1.22 17.93 9.28
CA ARG A 225 0.22 18.50 8.36
C ARG A 225 -0.45 17.38 7.58
N TRP A 226 -1.66 17.01 7.98
CA TRP A 226 -2.42 15.92 7.39
C TRP A 226 -3.88 16.29 7.13
N SER A 227 -4.54 15.49 6.29
CA SER A 227 -5.97 15.59 5.97
C SER A 227 -6.59 14.20 5.93
N ARG A 228 -7.86 14.09 6.35
CA ARG A 228 -8.67 12.90 6.12
C ARG A 228 -9.30 12.98 4.74
N VAL A 229 -9.37 11.84 4.07
CA VAL A 229 -10.05 11.69 2.78
C VAL A 229 -11.56 11.52 2.98
N GLY A 230 -11.97 10.86 4.07
CA GLY A 230 -13.38 10.64 4.38
C GLY A 230 -13.97 9.41 3.67
N ILE A 231 -13.16 8.38 3.42
CA ILE A 231 -13.57 7.12 2.80
C ILE A 231 -13.16 5.99 3.72
N ARG A 232 -14.13 5.24 4.26
CA ARG A 232 -13.91 4.18 5.25
C ARG A 232 -14.16 2.79 4.66
N GLY A 233 -13.75 1.76 5.41
CA GLY A 233 -13.90 0.36 4.99
C GLY A 233 -13.02 -0.01 3.80
N THR A 234 -11.95 0.75 3.61
CA THR A 234 -11.02 0.67 2.47
C THR A 234 -9.58 0.55 2.98
N GLU A 235 -8.65 0.28 2.06
CA GLU A 235 -7.20 0.22 2.27
C GLU A 235 -6.48 0.41 0.92
N ALA A 236 -5.19 0.06 0.86
CA ALA A 236 -4.37 0.13 -0.33
C ALA A 236 -4.36 1.50 -1.08
N PRO A 237 -4.16 2.64 -0.37
CA PRO A 237 -4.17 3.95 -1.01
C PRO A 237 -2.97 4.13 -1.96
N THR A 238 -3.20 4.87 -3.05
CA THR A 238 -2.15 5.31 -3.98
C THR A 238 -2.49 6.69 -4.50
N ILE A 239 -1.55 7.64 -4.38
CA ILE A 239 -1.68 8.98 -4.95
C ILE A 239 -0.87 9.11 -6.24
N PHE A 240 -1.48 9.71 -7.26
CA PHE A 240 -0.78 10.19 -8.44
C PHE A 240 -1.35 11.53 -8.93
N LYS A 241 -0.55 12.26 -9.71
CA LYS A 241 -0.92 13.57 -10.26
C LYS A 241 -1.00 13.56 -11.78
N ARG A 242 -2.06 14.14 -12.32
CA ARG A 242 -2.29 14.30 -13.76
C ARG A 242 -2.88 15.68 -14.03
N ASP A 243 -2.28 16.45 -14.93
CA ASP A 243 -2.74 17.77 -15.38
C ASP A 243 -3.10 18.72 -14.21
N GLY A 244 -2.25 18.76 -13.18
CA GLY A 244 -2.45 19.61 -12.00
C GLY A 244 -3.49 19.11 -10.99
N ARG A 245 -4.12 17.96 -11.24
CA ARG A 245 -5.10 17.32 -10.36
C ARG A 245 -4.51 16.07 -9.71
N TYR A 246 -4.83 15.87 -8.43
CA TYR A 246 -4.43 14.69 -7.67
C TYR A 246 -5.55 13.65 -7.70
N TYR A 247 -5.15 12.39 -7.82
CA TYR A 247 -6.01 11.22 -7.82
C TYR A 247 -5.55 10.33 -6.69
N LEU A 248 -6.49 9.80 -5.92
CA LEU A 248 -6.22 8.78 -4.92
C LEU A 248 -7.06 7.55 -5.27
N THR A 249 -6.38 6.46 -5.63
CA THR A 249 -7.01 5.14 -5.84
C THR A 249 -6.86 4.29 -4.60
N TYR A 250 -7.81 3.40 -4.34
CA TYR A 250 -7.86 2.58 -3.14
C TYR A 250 -8.72 1.33 -3.36
N SER A 251 -8.60 0.32 -2.50
CA SER A 251 -9.44 -0.89 -2.61
C SER A 251 -10.84 -0.65 -2.05
N ASP A 252 -11.89 -1.00 -2.79
CA ASP A 252 -13.28 -0.77 -2.36
C ASP A 252 -14.12 -2.06 -2.45
N PRO A 253 -14.46 -2.73 -1.33
CA PRO A 253 -14.02 -2.47 0.07
C PRO A 253 -12.70 -3.21 0.40
N ASN A 254 -12.14 -3.05 1.61
CA ASN A 254 -11.12 -3.99 2.10
C ASN A 254 -11.66 -5.42 2.10
N ARG A 255 -10.88 -6.37 1.54
CA ARG A 255 -11.10 -7.81 1.72
C ARG A 255 -9.82 -8.63 1.99
N GLY A 256 -8.71 -8.01 2.41
CA GLY A 256 -7.40 -8.65 2.57
C GLY A 256 -6.97 -9.36 1.28
N TYR A 257 -6.41 -10.57 1.38
CA TYR A 257 -6.00 -11.40 0.23
C TYR A 257 -7.15 -11.95 -0.65
N ARG A 258 -8.36 -11.40 -0.53
CA ARG A 258 -9.46 -11.73 -1.46
C ARG A 258 -9.59 -10.65 -2.52
N THR A 259 -10.20 -11.03 -3.63
CA THR A 259 -10.55 -10.09 -4.70
C THR A 259 -11.36 -8.90 -4.16
N THR A 260 -10.96 -7.68 -4.49
CA THR A 260 -11.62 -6.42 -4.12
C THR A 260 -11.79 -5.47 -5.33
N GLY A 261 -12.69 -4.49 -5.26
CA GLY A 261 -12.79 -3.43 -6.25
C GLY A 261 -11.70 -2.37 -6.10
N THR A 262 -11.66 -1.44 -7.06
CA THR A 262 -10.85 -0.22 -6.98
C THR A 262 -11.76 0.98 -7.18
N GLY A 263 -11.71 1.89 -6.20
CA GLY A 263 -12.32 3.22 -6.27
C GLY A 263 -11.28 4.31 -6.47
N PHE A 264 -11.72 5.50 -6.87
CA PHE A 264 -10.89 6.70 -6.83
C PHE A 264 -11.65 7.96 -6.40
N VAL A 265 -10.91 8.90 -5.83
CA VAL A 265 -11.31 10.29 -5.58
C VAL A 265 -10.27 11.26 -6.12
N THR A 266 -10.62 12.55 -6.20
CA THR A 266 -9.72 13.57 -6.75
C THR A 266 -9.64 14.81 -5.88
N ALA A 267 -8.53 15.55 -5.97
CA ALA A 267 -8.34 16.83 -5.28
C ALA A 267 -7.50 17.80 -6.13
N ALA A 268 -7.58 19.09 -5.79
CA ALA A 268 -6.71 20.13 -6.37
C ALA A 268 -5.37 20.28 -5.63
N ASN A 269 -5.26 19.73 -4.42
CA ASN A 269 -4.06 19.73 -3.58
C ASN A 269 -3.88 18.33 -2.95
N PRO A 270 -2.65 17.86 -2.66
CA PRO A 270 -2.41 16.55 -2.03
C PRO A 270 -3.15 16.36 -0.70
N LEU A 271 -3.35 17.44 0.06
CA LEU A 271 -4.08 17.43 1.34
C LEU A 271 -5.59 17.71 1.17
N GLY A 272 -6.11 17.59 -0.04
CA GLY A 272 -7.53 17.78 -0.32
C GLY A 272 -7.95 19.25 -0.53
N PRO A 273 -9.25 19.58 -0.37
CA PRO A 273 -10.33 18.65 -0.05
C PRO A 273 -10.51 17.60 -1.15
N TRP A 274 -10.73 16.36 -0.75
CA TRP A 274 -10.98 15.25 -1.66
C TRP A 274 -12.44 15.22 -2.10
N THR A 275 -12.67 15.00 -3.39
CA THR A 275 -13.99 15.00 -4.02
C THR A 275 -14.34 13.59 -4.51
N GLY A 276 -15.49 13.09 -4.07
CA GLY A 276 -16.10 11.82 -4.46
C GLY A 276 -17.57 11.96 -4.86
N LYS A 277 -18.24 10.83 -5.11
CA LYS A 277 -19.69 10.69 -5.25
C LYS A 277 -20.35 10.57 -3.87
N GLY A 278 -21.58 11.06 -3.71
CA GLY A 278 -22.39 10.84 -2.50
C GLY A 278 -21.77 11.42 -1.23
N VAL A 279 -22.30 12.55 -0.79
CA VAL A 279 -22.07 13.06 0.57
C VAL A 279 -22.96 12.22 1.49
N VAL A 280 -22.39 11.42 2.40
CA VAL A 280 -23.14 11.04 3.61
C VAL A 280 -23.45 12.36 4.30
N PRO A 281 -24.72 12.64 4.68
CA PRO A 281 -25.14 13.96 5.14
C PRO A 281 -24.13 14.54 6.12
N ASP A 282 -23.78 15.81 5.92
CA ASP A 282 -22.78 16.49 6.73
C ASP A 282 -23.05 16.21 8.21
N ALA A 283 -22.02 15.78 8.94
CA ALA A 283 -22.10 15.63 10.38
C ALA A 283 -22.53 16.96 11.03
N TRP A 284 -22.30 18.08 10.35
CA TRP A 284 -22.66 19.43 10.77
C TRP A 284 -23.66 20.03 9.78
N SER A 285 -24.81 20.47 10.27
CA SER A 285 -25.78 21.22 9.46
C SER A 285 -26.24 22.47 10.20
N ALA A 286 -26.18 23.62 9.54
CA ALA A 286 -26.75 24.87 10.05
C ALA A 286 -28.16 25.06 9.47
N SER A 287 -29.16 25.20 10.33
CA SER A 287 -30.51 25.56 9.90
C SER A 287 -31.30 26.20 11.04
N GLY A 288 -32.07 27.24 10.72
CA GLY A 288 -32.98 27.86 11.69
C GLY A 288 -32.29 28.56 12.87
N GLY A 289 -31.05 29.02 12.72
CA GLY A 289 -30.30 29.69 13.79
C GLY A 289 -29.67 28.72 14.79
N ALA A 290 -29.36 27.49 14.35
CA ALA A 290 -28.65 26.52 15.14
C ALA A 290 -27.79 25.62 14.25
N LEU A 291 -26.59 25.29 14.74
CA LEU A 291 -25.74 24.22 14.24
C LEU A 291 -26.18 22.91 14.88
N ARG A 292 -26.47 21.91 14.06
CA ARG A 292 -26.70 20.53 14.48
C ARG A 292 -25.46 19.69 14.20
N ILE A 293 -24.95 19.00 15.22
CA ILE A 293 -23.76 18.14 15.13
C ILE A 293 -24.12 16.67 15.42
N ASP A 294 -24.15 15.81 14.41
CA ASP A 294 -24.40 14.36 14.48
C ASP A 294 -23.12 13.58 14.13
N GLY A 295 -22.23 13.47 15.12
CA GLY A 295 -20.92 12.85 14.97
C GLY A 295 -19.89 13.68 14.20
N GLY A 296 -19.04 13.00 13.42
CA GLY A 296 -17.99 13.61 12.61
C GLY A 296 -16.65 13.83 13.33
N ASP A 297 -16.60 13.71 14.66
CA ASP A 297 -15.46 14.08 15.52
C ASP A 297 -15.32 15.59 15.68
N VAL A 298 -14.22 16.21 15.23
CA VAL A 298 -13.92 17.63 15.48
C VAL A 298 -14.13 18.46 14.22
N GLY A 299 -14.87 19.55 14.35
CA GLY A 299 -14.89 20.65 13.40
C GLY A 299 -14.34 21.92 14.04
N LEU A 300 -13.58 22.69 13.28
CA LEU A 300 -12.88 23.88 13.77
C LEU A 300 -13.33 25.12 13.00
N SER A 301 -13.14 26.28 13.62
CA SER A 301 -13.17 27.56 12.90
C SER A 301 -12.06 27.60 11.87
N ARG A 302 -12.29 28.30 10.74
CA ARG A 302 -11.24 28.54 9.73
C ARG A 302 -10.17 29.50 10.23
N ASP A 303 -10.61 30.51 10.97
CA ASP A 303 -9.75 31.52 11.57
C ASP A 303 -9.29 31.09 12.96
N GLY A 304 -8.26 31.77 13.47
CA GLY A 304 -7.88 31.70 14.88
C GLY A 304 -6.65 30.90 15.22
N GLU A 305 -5.89 30.45 14.23
CA GLU A 305 -4.64 29.70 14.45
C GLU A 305 -3.63 30.47 15.31
N SER A 306 -3.67 31.81 15.26
CA SER A 306 -2.82 32.72 16.03
C SER A 306 -3.45 33.26 17.32
N TRP A 307 -4.71 32.94 17.63
CA TRP A 307 -5.38 33.45 18.83
C TRP A 307 -4.77 32.87 20.10
N ARG A 308 -4.41 33.73 21.06
CA ARG A 308 -3.71 33.35 22.30
C ARG A 308 -4.64 33.31 23.50
N ASP A 309 -5.24 34.46 23.77
CA ASP A 309 -6.12 34.72 24.90
C ASP A 309 -7.46 35.20 24.36
N TYR A 310 -8.55 34.62 24.85
CA TYR A 310 -9.91 34.91 24.43
C TYR A 310 -10.92 34.22 25.35
N ALA A 311 -12.17 34.65 25.29
CA ALA A 311 -13.31 33.93 25.85
C ALA A 311 -14.19 33.39 24.73
N VAL A 312 -14.48 32.09 24.76
CA VAL A 312 -15.51 31.45 23.93
C VAL A 312 -16.77 31.34 24.75
N THR A 313 -17.88 31.84 24.24
CA THR A 313 -19.22 31.61 24.80
C THR A 313 -20.07 30.92 23.76
N ALA A 314 -20.68 29.79 24.09
CA ALA A 314 -21.61 29.09 23.22
C ALA A 314 -22.86 28.62 23.96
N THR A 315 -24.00 28.71 23.31
CA THR A 315 -25.25 28.12 23.81
C THR A 315 -25.39 26.72 23.20
N VAL A 316 -25.31 25.70 24.03
CA VAL A 316 -25.23 24.30 23.62
C VAL A 316 -26.38 23.47 24.18
N THR A 317 -26.83 22.48 23.42
CA THR A 317 -27.83 21.50 23.82
C THR A 317 -27.28 20.09 23.59
N PRO A 318 -26.84 19.37 24.63
CA PRO A 318 -26.50 17.95 24.52
C PRO A 318 -27.73 17.14 24.13
N GLU A 319 -27.66 16.31 23.09
CA GLU A 319 -28.76 15.43 22.71
C GLU A 319 -28.47 13.97 23.08
N PRO A 320 -29.49 13.11 23.17
CA PRO A 320 -29.27 11.69 23.43
C PRO A 320 -28.35 11.07 22.37
N ALA A 321 -27.31 10.36 22.78
CA ALA A 321 -26.50 9.55 21.88
C ALA A 321 -27.34 8.40 21.27
N ARG A 322 -26.97 7.95 20.07
CA ARG A 322 -27.68 6.85 19.37
C ARG A 322 -27.60 5.57 20.20
N GLY A 323 -28.76 5.05 20.60
CA GLY A 323 -28.86 3.82 21.40
C GLY A 323 -28.41 3.94 22.87
N GLY A 324 -28.13 5.15 23.35
CA GLY A 324 -27.66 5.40 24.71
C GLY A 324 -28.62 6.25 25.55
N ASN A 325 -28.42 6.21 26.88
CA ASN A 325 -29.17 7.00 27.87
C ASN A 325 -28.41 8.27 28.33
N TYR A 326 -27.42 8.72 27.56
CA TYR A 326 -26.59 9.88 27.87
C TYR A 326 -26.60 10.87 26.70
N GLY A 327 -26.18 12.11 26.96
CA GLY A 327 -25.83 13.10 25.96
C GLY A 327 -24.68 13.98 26.45
N GLN A 328 -23.88 14.47 25.50
CA GLN A 328 -22.76 15.34 25.78
C GLN A 328 -22.50 16.28 24.61
N VAL A 329 -21.84 17.39 24.87
CA VAL A 329 -21.38 18.35 23.87
C VAL A 329 -19.93 18.73 24.12
N GLY A 330 -19.12 18.70 23.05
CA GLY A 330 -17.71 19.08 23.11
C GLY A 330 -17.47 20.49 22.62
N LEU A 331 -16.77 21.30 23.41
CA LEU A 331 -16.15 22.56 22.96
C LEU A 331 -14.65 22.36 22.80
N VAL A 332 -14.08 22.99 21.78
CA VAL A 332 -12.66 22.97 21.46
C VAL A 332 -12.08 24.36 21.56
N VAL A 333 -10.91 24.47 22.19
CA VAL A 333 -10.12 25.71 22.30
C VAL A 333 -8.66 25.43 21.94
N ARG A 334 -7.87 26.45 21.58
CA ARG A 334 -6.43 26.36 21.29
C ARG A 334 -6.04 25.19 20.40
N SER A 335 -6.83 24.99 19.34
CA SER A 335 -6.68 23.87 18.43
C SER A 335 -6.00 24.27 17.13
N SER A 336 -4.93 23.57 16.80
CA SER A 336 -4.26 23.59 15.49
C SER A 336 -4.65 22.39 14.63
N THR A 337 -5.10 21.30 15.26
CA THR A 337 -5.56 20.07 14.60
C THR A 337 -6.76 19.46 15.33
N ALA A 338 -7.43 18.47 14.72
CA ALA A 338 -8.57 17.74 15.31
C ALA A 338 -8.28 17.02 16.66
N GLY A 339 -7.05 17.03 17.17
CA GLY A 339 -6.63 16.34 18.40
C GLY A 339 -6.61 17.17 19.69
N ASP A 340 -6.88 18.48 19.62
CA ASP A 340 -6.51 19.42 20.69
C ASP A 340 -7.50 19.52 21.87
N TYR A 341 -7.31 20.53 22.74
CA TYR A 341 -8.04 20.78 23.99
C TYR A 341 -9.57 20.68 23.82
N ARG A 342 -10.16 19.62 24.38
CA ARG A 342 -11.60 19.31 24.31
C ARG A 342 -12.25 19.25 25.69
N TRP A 343 -13.32 20.03 25.85
CA TRP A 343 -14.15 20.11 27.04
C TRP A 343 -15.49 19.47 26.72
N LEU A 344 -15.69 18.24 27.18
CA LEU A 344 -16.94 17.50 27.02
C LEU A 344 -17.82 17.75 28.24
N ILE A 345 -18.96 18.40 28.02
CA ILE A 345 -19.97 18.64 29.05
C ILE A 345 -21.12 17.69 28.79
N GLY A 346 -21.45 16.85 29.77
CA GLY A 346 -22.46 15.83 29.57
C GLY A 346 -22.89 15.12 30.83
N ASN A 347 -23.66 14.06 30.62
CA ASN A 347 -24.11 13.16 31.68
C ASN A 347 -23.67 11.70 31.43
N TYR A 348 -22.57 11.53 30.69
CA TYR A 348 -21.99 10.21 30.48
C TYR A 348 -21.74 9.52 31.83
N PRO A 349 -22.14 8.26 32.01
CA PRO A 349 -22.05 7.61 33.31
C PRO A 349 -20.58 7.42 33.73
N HIS A 350 -20.17 8.18 34.75
CA HIS A 350 -18.87 8.06 35.41
C HIS A 350 -19.04 7.75 36.90
N ALA A 351 -18.09 7.01 37.47
CA ALA A 351 -18.08 6.73 38.90
C ALA A 351 -18.05 8.03 39.71
N GLY A 352 -19.03 8.24 40.59
CA GLY A 352 -19.15 9.42 41.46
C GLY A 352 -19.89 10.62 40.85
N ALA A 353 -20.36 10.57 39.60
CA ALA A 353 -21.13 11.65 38.99
C ALA A 353 -22.63 11.58 39.35
N THR A 354 -23.23 12.72 39.72
CA THR A 354 -24.67 12.86 40.01
C THR A 354 -25.44 13.40 38.79
N GLY A 355 -25.19 12.83 37.62
CA GLY A 355 -25.87 13.22 36.37
C GLY A 355 -25.25 14.40 35.61
N GLY A 356 -24.07 14.90 36.00
CA GLY A 356 -23.34 15.92 35.24
C GLY A 356 -21.82 15.80 35.43
N ASN A 357 -21.07 15.94 34.34
CA ASN A 357 -19.60 15.90 34.33
C ASN A 357 -18.98 16.80 33.25
N LEU A 358 -17.74 17.19 33.51
CA LEU A 358 -16.84 17.82 32.55
C LEU A 358 -15.64 16.90 32.33
N THR A 359 -15.49 16.36 31.12
CA THR A 359 -14.29 15.61 30.72
C THR A 359 -13.38 16.48 29.88
N LYS A 360 -12.12 16.56 30.29
CA LYS A 360 -11.07 17.35 29.67
C LYS A 360 -10.10 16.42 28.97
N LEU A 361 -9.90 16.63 27.67
CA LEU A 361 -8.86 15.96 26.89
C LEU A 361 -7.85 17.02 26.48
N VAL A 362 -6.61 16.86 26.94
CA VAL A 362 -5.50 17.78 26.72
C VAL A 362 -4.45 17.07 25.85
N PRO A 363 -3.81 17.75 24.88
CA PRO A 363 -2.80 17.11 24.04
C PRO A 363 -1.70 16.42 24.85
N GLY A 364 -1.38 15.17 24.50
CA GLY A 364 -0.32 14.39 25.17
C GLY A 364 -0.61 13.99 26.62
N LYS A 365 -1.83 14.20 27.14
CA LYS A 365 -2.20 13.90 28.53
C LYS A 365 -3.41 12.97 28.61
N PRO A 366 -3.51 12.13 29.66
CA PRO A 366 -4.71 11.34 29.92
C PRO A 366 -5.95 12.21 30.10
N ALA A 367 -7.11 11.69 29.70
CA ALA A 367 -8.39 12.37 29.93
C ALA A 367 -8.70 12.50 31.43
N VAL A 368 -9.21 13.66 31.84
CA VAL A 368 -9.57 13.95 33.24
C VAL A 368 -11.04 14.33 33.31
N THR A 369 -11.82 13.61 34.11
CA THR A 369 -13.24 13.90 34.33
C THR A 369 -13.46 14.51 35.72
N VAL A 370 -14.22 15.61 35.78
CA VAL A 370 -14.61 16.29 37.02
C VAL A 370 -16.14 16.26 37.14
N PRO A 371 -16.71 15.85 38.29
CA PRO A 371 -18.15 15.95 38.53
C PRO A 371 -18.60 17.41 38.52
N LEU A 372 -19.70 17.70 37.82
CA LEU A 372 -20.27 19.05 37.83
C LEU A 372 -21.18 19.24 39.05
N PRO A 373 -21.25 20.46 39.62
CA PRO A 373 -22.14 20.74 40.74
C PRO A 373 -23.61 20.98 40.32
N MET A 374 -23.99 20.47 39.15
CA MET A 374 -25.33 20.48 38.54
C MET A 374 -25.48 19.26 37.64
N ALA A 375 -26.72 18.84 37.39
CA ALA A 375 -27.01 17.81 36.40
C ALA A 375 -27.00 18.39 34.98
N ILE A 376 -26.56 17.57 34.02
CA ILE A 376 -26.70 17.85 32.59
C ILE A 376 -27.82 16.97 32.03
N THR A 377 -28.87 17.59 31.50
CA THR A 377 -30.05 16.93 30.99
C THR A 377 -30.05 17.00 29.47
N THR A 378 -30.23 15.87 28.80
CA THR A 378 -30.32 15.85 27.34
C THR A 378 -31.53 16.67 26.85
N GLY A 379 -31.34 17.48 25.82
CA GLY A 379 -32.35 18.38 25.27
C GLY A 379 -32.50 19.70 26.02
N GLN A 380 -31.76 19.90 27.13
CA GLN A 380 -31.71 21.19 27.83
C GLN A 380 -30.58 22.05 27.28
N ARG A 381 -30.86 23.36 27.14
CA ARG A 381 -29.89 24.38 26.74
C ARG A 381 -29.02 24.80 27.93
N TYR A 382 -27.74 24.99 27.66
CA TYR A 382 -26.73 25.49 28.60
C TYR A 382 -25.89 26.58 27.93
N GLU A 383 -25.60 27.66 28.64
CA GLU A 383 -24.59 28.61 28.22
C GLU A 383 -23.23 28.18 28.77
N VAL A 384 -22.30 27.84 27.88
CA VAL A 384 -20.94 27.45 28.25
C VAL A 384 -20.00 28.57 27.87
N ARG A 385 -19.24 29.06 28.85
CA ARG A 385 -18.15 30.00 28.61
C ARG A 385 -16.81 29.35 28.98
N ILE A 386 -15.84 29.38 28.08
CA ILE A 386 -14.46 28.97 28.33
C ILE A 386 -13.56 30.19 28.12
N GLU A 387 -12.94 30.66 29.20
CA GLU A 387 -11.95 31.74 29.15
C GLU A 387 -10.55 31.15 29.14
N VAL A 388 -9.73 31.66 28.25
CA VAL A 388 -8.37 31.21 27.99
C VAL A 388 -7.46 32.43 28.19
N GLU A 389 -6.60 32.38 29.21
CA GLU A 389 -5.73 33.49 29.62
C GLU A 389 -4.35 32.92 30.02
N GLY A 390 -3.35 33.07 29.14
CA GLY A 390 -2.04 32.47 29.34
C GLY A 390 -2.17 30.96 29.58
N PRO A 391 -1.58 30.37 30.62
CA PRO A 391 -1.76 28.94 30.89
C PRO A 391 -3.10 28.60 31.57
N THR A 392 -3.95 29.57 31.90
CA THR A 392 -5.16 29.33 32.69
C THR A 392 -6.39 29.23 31.80
N ILE A 393 -7.14 28.14 31.96
CA ILE A 393 -8.40 27.88 31.27
C ILE A 393 -9.50 27.75 32.33
N ARG A 394 -10.50 28.64 32.28
CA ARG A 394 -11.62 28.64 33.21
C ARG A 394 -12.91 28.31 32.47
N THR A 395 -13.75 27.45 33.05
CA THR A 395 -15.01 27.02 32.44
C THR A 395 -16.19 27.41 33.32
N TRP A 396 -17.19 28.06 32.73
CA TRP A 396 -18.47 28.36 33.34
C TRP A 396 -19.59 27.67 32.59
N ILE A 397 -20.61 27.27 33.34
CA ILE A 397 -21.88 26.78 32.82
C ILE A 397 -22.98 27.60 33.49
N ASP A 398 -23.85 28.22 32.70
CA ASP A 398 -24.93 29.11 33.14
C ASP A 398 -24.45 30.16 34.17
N GLY A 399 -23.29 30.78 33.87
CA GLY A 399 -22.66 31.81 34.70
C GLY A 399 -21.94 31.30 35.96
N ARG A 400 -22.02 30.00 36.27
CA ARG A 400 -21.32 29.40 37.42
C ARG A 400 -19.97 28.84 37.02
N LEU A 401 -18.89 29.25 37.72
CA LEU A 401 -17.56 28.66 37.52
C LEU A 401 -17.58 27.19 37.96
N VAL A 402 -17.25 26.28 37.05
CA VAL A 402 -17.26 24.82 37.30
C VAL A 402 -15.88 24.18 37.23
N ASP A 403 -14.91 24.81 36.55
CA ASP A 403 -13.54 24.29 36.44
C ASP A 403 -12.51 25.42 36.27
N THR A 404 -11.31 25.18 36.79
CA THR A 404 -10.11 25.94 36.47
C THR A 404 -8.99 24.96 36.22
N THR A 405 -8.46 24.96 35.01
CA THR A 405 -7.38 24.11 34.54
C THR A 405 -6.18 24.98 34.20
N THR A 406 -4.98 24.52 34.56
CA THR A 406 -3.73 25.20 34.18
C THR A 406 -2.93 24.29 33.26
N ASP A 407 -2.71 24.73 32.03
CA ASP A 407 -2.01 23.98 31.00
C ASP A 407 -1.35 24.91 29.96
N SER A 408 -0.12 24.58 29.56
CA SER A 408 0.68 25.38 28.62
C SER A 408 1.10 24.59 27.37
N THR A 409 0.46 23.45 27.09
CA THR A 409 0.82 22.56 25.98
C THR A 409 0.64 23.25 24.63
N SER A 410 -0.47 23.97 24.43
CA SER A 410 -0.64 24.88 23.28
C SER A 410 -0.93 26.30 23.77
N ALA A 411 -0.22 27.27 23.20
CA ALA A 411 -0.35 28.69 23.55
C ALA A 411 -1.28 29.46 22.59
N THR A 412 -1.59 28.88 21.44
CA THR A 412 -2.48 29.45 20.42
C THR A 412 -3.40 28.39 19.84
N GLY A 413 -4.47 28.83 19.16
CA GLY A 413 -5.20 27.99 18.23
C GLY A 413 -6.67 28.36 18.10
N ARG A 414 -7.30 27.68 17.14
CA ARG A 414 -8.69 27.84 16.73
C ARG A 414 -9.65 27.30 17.79
N VAL A 415 -10.93 27.62 17.61
CA VAL A 415 -12.04 27.09 18.41
C VAL A 415 -12.90 26.15 17.59
N GLY A 416 -13.72 25.33 18.24
CA GLY A 416 -14.55 24.37 17.51
C GLY A 416 -15.51 23.59 18.40
N PHE A 417 -16.08 22.55 17.81
CA PHE A 417 -16.94 21.60 18.50
C PHE A 417 -16.50 20.17 18.24
N ARG A 418 -16.87 19.26 19.14
CA ARG A 418 -16.53 17.83 19.00
C ARG A 418 -17.70 16.94 19.36
N GLN A 419 -18.11 16.06 18.44
CA GLN A 419 -18.99 14.91 18.74
C GLN A 419 -18.45 13.62 18.14
N TYR A 420 -18.31 12.57 18.96
CA TYR A 420 -17.92 11.25 18.45
C TYR A 420 -19.02 10.62 17.59
N ASP A 421 -18.68 9.59 16.83
CA ASP A 421 -19.66 8.83 16.07
C ASP A 421 -20.75 8.25 16.99
N GLY A 422 -22.02 8.54 16.66
CA GLY A 422 -23.18 8.23 17.50
C GLY A 422 -23.56 9.27 18.55
N GLU A 423 -22.73 10.29 18.82
CA GLU A 423 -23.06 11.41 19.70
C GLU A 423 -23.74 12.55 18.94
N ARG A 424 -24.60 13.30 19.64
CA ARG A 424 -25.43 14.34 19.04
C ARG A 424 -25.50 15.57 19.94
N ALA A 425 -25.43 16.75 19.34
CA ALA A 425 -25.66 18.02 20.01
C ALA A 425 -26.18 19.08 19.03
N SER A 426 -26.73 20.18 19.57
CA SER A 426 -26.94 21.42 18.82
C SER A 426 -26.30 22.62 19.52
N VAL A 427 -25.98 23.65 18.74
CA VAL A 427 -25.39 24.92 19.19
C VAL A 427 -26.16 26.06 18.57
N ASP A 428 -26.79 26.91 19.38
CA ASP A 428 -27.60 28.03 18.88
C ASP A 428 -26.73 29.23 18.47
N ALA A 429 -25.66 29.49 19.22
CA ALA A 429 -24.74 30.58 18.93
C ALA A 429 -23.36 30.34 19.53
N ILE A 430 -22.35 30.95 18.93
CA ILE A 430 -20.99 31.05 19.46
C ILE A 430 -20.42 32.45 19.27
N SER A 431 -19.67 32.92 20.27
CA SER A 431 -18.92 34.16 20.23
C SER A 431 -17.53 33.94 20.83
N VAL A 432 -16.50 34.44 20.15
CA VAL A 432 -15.11 34.46 20.59
C VAL A 432 -14.68 35.90 20.73
N VAL A 433 -14.27 36.30 21.92
CA VAL A 433 -13.95 37.69 22.25
C VAL A 433 -12.55 37.77 22.85
N ALA A 434 -11.71 38.65 22.30
CA ALA A 434 -10.38 38.95 22.81
C ALA A 434 -10.43 39.74 24.14
N PRO A 435 -9.34 39.80 24.92
CA PRO A 435 -9.32 40.49 26.22
C PRO A 435 -9.63 42.00 26.14
N ASP A 436 -9.37 42.64 24.99
CA ASP A 436 -9.68 44.05 24.74
C ASP A 436 -11.15 44.29 24.34
N GLY A 437 -11.95 43.22 24.25
CA GLY A 437 -13.36 43.26 23.85
C GLY A 437 -13.58 43.10 22.35
N GLN A 438 -12.54 42.94 21.53
CA GLN A 438 -12.70 42.68 20.10
C GLN A 438 -13.37 41.32 19.87
N VAL A 439 -14.47 41.30 19.12
CA VAL A 439 -15.09 40.05 18.65
C VAL A 439 -14.22 39.48 17.53
N LEU A 440 -13.62 38.32 17.79
CA LEU A 440 -12.76 37.58 16.86
C LEU A 440 -13.58 36.68 15.93
N LEU A 441 -14.63 36.06 16.47
CA LEU A 441 -15.58 35.23 15.73
C LEU A 441 -16.95 35.36 16.39
N SER A 442 -18.00 35.43 15.58
CA SER A 442 -19.37 35.28 16.04
C SER A 442 -20.16 34.55 14.97
N ASP A 443 -20.97 33.59 15.37
CA ASP A 443 -21.83 32.83 14.49
C ASP A 443 -23.12 32.45 15.24
N ASP A 444 -24.26 32.76 14.63
CA ASP A 444 -25.59 32.38 15.11
C ASP A 444 -26.21 31.25 14.27
N PHE A 445 -25.44 30.72 13.31
CA PHE A 445 -25.83 29.62 12.43
C PHE A 445 -27.15 29.88 11.67
N SER A 446 -27.48 31.15 11.44
CA SER A 446 -28.57 31.56 10.53
C SER A 446 -28.15 31.47 9.05
N GLY A 447 -26.84 31.49 8.78
CA GLY A 447 -26.22 31.38 7.46
C GLY A 447 -25.68 29.97 7.14
N ASP A 448 -24.71 29.91 6.22
CA ASP A 448 -24.00 28.67 5.90
C ASP A 448 -22.84 28.40 6.88
N LEU A 449 -22.11 27.30 6.66
CA LEU A 449 -20.96 26.91 7.48
C LEU A 449 -19.62 27.43 6.94
N ALA A 450 -19.59 28.51 6.14
CA ALA A 450 -18.36 28.98 5.49
C ALA A 450 -17.26 29.46 6.44
N ARG A 451 -17.55 29.65 7.73
CA ARG A 451 -16.57 30.00 8.78
C ARG A 451 -15.94 28.78 9.45
N TRP A 452 -16.36 27.57 9.07
CA TRP A 452 -16.02 26.32 9.72
C TRP A 452 -15.37 25.34 8.75
N ASP A 453 -14.31 24.69 9.20
CA ASP A 453 -13.79 23.45 8.67
C ASP A 453 -14.56 22.32 9.35
N THR A 454 -15.69 21.93 8.74
CA THR A 454 -16.54 20.85 9.26
C THR A 454 -15.80 19.52 9.21
N PRO A 455 -16.09 18.57 10.12
CA PRO A 455 -15.52 17.25 10.01
C PRO A 455 -15.94 16.64 8.67
N GLY A 456 -14.95 16.16 7.90
CA GLY A 456 -15.12 15.83 6.48
C GLY A 456 -16.36 14.97 6.24
N ALA A 457 -17.21 15.40 5.31
CA ALA A 457 -18.26 14.56 4.76
C ALA A 457 -17.66 13.19 4.42
N LEU A 458 -18.29 12.11 4.87
CA LEU A 458 -17.93 10.82 4.31
C LEU A 458 -18.33 10.85 2.84
N ILE A 459 -17.35 10.68 1.97
CA ILE A 459 -17.54 10.61 0.53
C ILE A 459 -17.45 9.14 0.10
N THR A 460 -18.09 8.80 -1.01
CA THR A 460 -17.80 7.55 -1.72
C THR A 460 -17.00 7.88 -2.97
N GLY A 461 -16.03 7.05 -3.36
CA GLY A 461 -15.33 7.29 -4.61
C GLY A 461 -16.11 6.83 -5.84
N THR A 462 -15.49 6.99 -6.99
CA THR A 462 -15.96 6.38 -8.22
C THR A 462 -15.28 5.03 -8.40
N ASN A 463 -16.06 3.95 -8.37
CA ASN A 463 -15.54 2.62 -8.69
C ASN A 463 -15.19 2.50 -10.17
N ILE A 464 -13.97 2.06 -10.43
CA ILE A 464 -13.43 1.78 -11.77
C ILE A 464 -13.34 0.28 -12.06
N THR A 465 -13.36 -0.56 -11.03
CA THR A 465 -13.54 -2.01 -11.14
C THR A 465 -14.06 -2.57 -9.83
N THR A 466 -14.79 -3.68 -9.88
CA THR A 466 -15.29 -4.40 -8.70
C THR A 466 -14.39 -5.57 -8.30
N THR A 467 -13.36 -5.88 -9.09
CA THR A 467 -12.50 -7.05 -8.88
C THR A 467 -11.02 -6.74 -8.88
N SER A 468 -10.60 -5.52 -9.29
CA SER A 468 -9.19 -5.18 -9.45
C SER A 468 -8.43 -6.24 -10.25
N CYS A 469 -9.17 -6.88 -11.18
CA CYS A 469 -8.73 -7.98 -12.03
C CYS A 469 -8.35 -9.27 -11.28
N GLY A 470 -9.10 -9.59 -10.23
CA GLY A 470 -8.94 -10.78 -9.39
C GLY A 470 -8.07 -10.53 -8.15
N GLY A 471 -7.93 -9.28 -7.74
CA GLY A 471 -6.84 -8.86 -6.85
C GLY A 471 -7.16 -7.66 -5.97
N GLN A 472 -6.11 -6.97 -5.54
CA GLN A 472 -6.15 -5.68 -4.83
C GLN A 472 -5.25 -4.66 -5.54
N PRO A 473 -5.64 -3.37 -5.66
CA PRO A 473 -4.78 -2.34 -6.23
C PRO A 473 -3.51 -2.17 -5.40
N THR A 474 -2.37 -2.04 -6.06
CA THR A 474 -1.07 -1.88 -5.38
C THR A 474 -0.49 -0.49 -5.61
N ASP A 475 -0.46 -0.01 -6.86
CA ASP A 475 0.14 1.28 -7.21
C ASP A 475 -0.30 1.78 -8.61
N VAL A 476 0.01 3.04 -8.93
CA VAL A 476 -0.17 3.67 -10.24
C VAL A 476 1.11 4.39 -10.62
N LEU A 477 1.89 3.79 -11.51
CA LEU A 477 3.16 4.36 -11.98
C LEU A 477 2.91 5.41 -13.07
N ARG A 478 3.39 6.63 -12.86
CA ARG A 478 3.46 7.66 -13.92
C ARG A 478 4.74 7.48 -14.75
N ILE A 479 4.59 7.22 -16.05
CA ILE A 479 5.67 7.07 -17.02
C ILE A 479 5.64 8.25 -17.98
N ALA A 480 6.65 9.11 -17.94
CA ALA A 480 6.78 10.18 -18.94
C ALA A 480 7.17 9.59 -20.31
N THR A 481 6.40 9.93 -21.36
CA THR A 481 6.69 9.55 -22.75
C THR A 481 6.62 10.77 -23.67
N ARG A 482 7.13 10.66 -24.90
CA ARG A 482 7.07 11.71 -25.93
C ARG A 482 5.65 12.09 -26.32
N SER A 483 4.71 11.14 -26.26
CA SER A 483 3.29 11.36 -26.55
C SER A 483 2.47 11.84 -25.34
N GLY A 484 3.11 12.08 -24.19
CA GLY A 484 2.45 12.40 -22.92
C GLY A 484 2.59 11.29 -21.88
N PRO A 485 2.23 11.54 -20.62
CA PRO A 485 2.40 10.56 -19.56
C PRO A 485 1.45 9.36 -19.73
N VAL A 486 1.97 8.16 -19.51
CA VAL A 486 1.18 6.94 -19.28
C VAL A 486 1.03 6.75 -17.77
N PHE A 487 -0.17 6.39 -17.32
CA PHE A 487 -0.42 6.01 -15.93
C PHE A 487 -0.69 4.51 -15.89
N LEU A 488 0.26 3.73 -15.38
CA LEU A 488 0.20 2.28 -15.35
C LEU A 488 -0.38 1.81 -14.01
N TYR A 489 -1.64 1.38 -14.03
CA TYR A 489 -2.31 0.76 -12.89
C TYR A 489 -1.75 -0.63 -12.64
N GLN A 490 -1.57 -0.95 -11.36
CA GLN A 490 -1.03 -2.22 -10.87
C GLN A 490 -1.98 -2.85 -9.84
N SER A 491 -2.18 -4.16 -9.93
CA SER A 491 -2.79 -4.97 -8.88
C SER A 491 -2.14 -6.34 -8.77
N ASP A 492 -2.21 -6.92 -7.57
CA ASP A 492 -1.83 -8.30 -7.34
C ASP A 492 -3.07 -9.19 -7.37
N VAL A 493 -3.07 -10.14 -8.31
CA VAL A 493 -4.10 -11.15 -8.48
C VAL A 493 -3.90 -12.21 -7.41
N TRP A 494 -4.57 -12.02 -6.27
CA TRP A 494 -4.50 -12.89 -5.12
C TRP A 494 -5.02 -14.29 -5.40
N MET A 495 -4.56 -15.24 -4.59
CA MET A 495 -4.99 -16.64 -4.61
C MET A 495 -6.34 -16.84 -3.88
N ASP A 496 -7.20 -15.81 -3.88
CA ASP A 496 -8.54 -15.74 -3.27
C ASP A 496 -8.59 -16.16 -1.78
N GLY A 497 -7.76 -15.49 -0.96
CA GLY A 497 -7.76 -15.61 0.49
C GLY A 497 -6.90 -16.76 1.01
N LYS A 498 -5.90 -17.22 0.26
CA LYS A 498 -4.90 -18.17 0.76
C LYS A 498 -3.96 -17.45 1.71
N ALA A 499 -3.46 -18.13 2.73
CA ALA A 499 -2.58 -17.50 3.71
C ALA A 499 -1.19 -17.17 3.13
N ASN A 500 -0.68 -18.00 2.21
CA ASN A 500 0.55 -17.76 1.47
C ASN A 500 0.23 -17.30 0.05
N GLU A 501 0.72 -16.12 -0.33
CA GLU A 501 0.47 -15.51 -1.64
C GLU A 501 1.68 -15.60 -2.59
N SER A 502 2.62 -16.52 -2.36
CA SER A 502 3.81 -16.71 -3.23
C SER A 502 3.50 -17.17 -4.66
N LEU A 503 2.25 -17.58 -4.89
CA LEU A 503 1.72 -17.96 -6.19
C LEU A 503 0.77 -16.92 -6.78
N ALA A 504 0.56 -15.77 -6.12
CA ALA A 504 -0.18 -14.66 -6.70
C ALA A 504 0.46 -14.17 -8.01
N LYS A 505 -0.32 -13.51 -8.86
CA LYS A 505 0.14 -12.98 -10.16
C LYS A 505 0.03 -11.47 -10.19
N HIS A 506 0.67 -10.84 -11.18
CA HIS A 506 0.60 -9.39 -11.37
C HIS A 506 -0.33 -9.03 -12.52
N TYR A 507 -1.20 -8.05 -12.32
CA TYR A 507 -2.03 -7.47 -13.37
C TYR A 507 -1.66 -6.00 -13.58
N TRP A 508 -1.30 -5.64 -14.81
CA TRP A 508 -0.92 -4.26 -15.17
C TRP A 508 -1.68 -3.78 -16.42
N GLN A 509 -2.14 -2.53 -16.39
CA GLN A 509 -2.74 -1.89 -17.56
C GLN A 509 -2.55 -0.36 -17.56
N PRO A 510 -2.49 0.29 -18.73
CA PRO A 510 -2.58 1.74 -18.79
C PRO A 510 -3.99 2.20 -18.40
N LEU A 511 -4.09 3.21 -17.54
CA LEU A 511 -5.34 3.91 -17.27
C LEU A 511 -5.71 4.80 -18.46
N SER A 512 -7.01 4.91 -18.70
CA SER A 512 -7.58 5.88 -19.62
C SER A 512 -8.53 6.82 -18.88
N PHE A 513 -8.69 8.03 -19.41
CA PHE A 513 -9.44 9.10 -18.77
C PHE A 513 -10.51 9.63 -19.74
N ASP A 514 -11.62 10.12 -19.23
CA ASP A 514 -12.59 10.86 -20.03
C ASP A 514 -12.23 12.34 -20.17
N GLU A 515 -13.05 13.10 -20.90
CA GLU A 515 -12.82 14.53 -21.14
C GLU A 515 -12.87 15.37 -19.85
N ALA A 516 -13.60 14.91 -18.83
CA ALA A 516 -13.66 15.55 -17.51
C ALA A 516 -12.49 15.13 -16.59
N GLY A 517 -11.62 14.23 -17.07
CA GLY A 517 -10.49 13.69 -16.34
C GLY A 517 -10.86 12.58 -15.36
N ALA A 518 -12.06 12.02 -15.40
CA ALA A 518 -12.39 10.83 -14.59
C ALA A 518 -11.69 9.59 -15.18
N ILE A 519 -11.24 8.69 -14.30
CA ILE A 519 -10.66 7.41 -14.73
C ILE A 519 -11.79 6.55 -15.32
N ARG A 520 -11.58 6.02 -16.52
CA ARG A 520 -12.54 5.11 -17.17
C ARG A 520 -12.48 3.71 -16.54
N PRO A 521 -13.57 2.92 -16.64
CA PRO A 521 -13.58 1.56 -16.09
C PRO A 521 -12.43 0.68 -16.58
N ILE A 522 -11.96 -0.18 -15.69
CA ILE A 522 -10.89 -1.16 -15.93
C ILE A 522 -11.52 -2.45 -16.49
N GLU A 523 -11.11 -2.86 -17.69
CA GLU A 523 -11.72 -3.99 -18.42
C GLU A 523 -11.10 -5.36 -18.09
N CYS A 524 -9.98 -5.41 -17.38
CA CYS A 524 -9.31 -6.66 -17.03
C CYS A 524 -8.85 -7.52 -18.24
N GLY A 525 -8.42 -6.86 -19.32
CA GLY A 525 -7.91 -7.47 -20.54
C GLY A 525 -6.63 -8.31 -20.39
N ALA A 526 -6.49 -9.29 -21.28
CA ALA A 526 -5.40 -10.27 -21.28
C ALA A 526 -4.01 -9.66 -21.52
N SER A 527 -3.92 -8.59 -22.30
CA SER A 527 -2.66 -7.89 -22.54
C SER A 527 -2.85 -6.45 -23.02
N TYR A 528 -1.84 -5.62 -22.83
CA TYR A 528 -1.85 -4.21 -23.28
C TYR A 528 -0.54 -3.85 -23.95
N ASN A 529 -0.63 -3.17 -25.09
CA ASN A 529 0.53 -2.54 -25.71
C ASN A 529 0.75 -1.15 -25.10
N VAL A 530 1.95 -0.91 -24.58
CA VAL A 530 2.33 0.36 -23.97
C VAL A 530 3.65 0.82 -24.58
N THR A 531 3.72 2.10 -24.96
CA THR A 531 5.00 2.70 -25.39
C THR A 531 5.70 3.25 -24.17
N VAL A 532 6.94 2.80 -23.93
CA VAL A 532 7.72 3.19 -22.77
C VAL A 532 9.15 3.59 -23.14
N PRO A 533 9.77 4.54 -22.43
CA PRO A 533 11.20 4.77 -22.49
C PRO A 533 11.97 3.50 -22.11
N VAL A 534 12.89 3.04 -22.95
CA VAL A 534 13.69 1.85 -22.63
C VAL A 534 15.09 2.18 -22.13
N GLY A 535 15.52 1.47 -21.10
CA GLY A 535 16.89 1.49 -20.59
C GLY A 535 17.80 0.53 -21.36
N ARG A 536 19.06 0.45 -20.94
CA ARG A 536 20.00 -0.56 -21.46
C ARG A 536 19.62 -1.95 -20.99
N SER A 537 19.51 -2.90 -21.90
CA SER A 537 19.25 -4.30 -21.59
C SER A 537 20.42 -5.19 -21.97
N THR A 538 20.66 -6.22 -21.16
CA THR A 538 21.46 -7.38 -21.56
C THR A 538 20.47 -8.47 -21.96
N PRO A 539 20.61 -9.08 -23.15
CA PRO A 539 19.74 -10.18 -23.55
C PRO A 539 19.80 -11.30 -22.49
N PRO A 540 18.65 -11.90 -22.13
CA PRO A 540 18.65 -13.07 -21.26
C PRO A 540 19.43 -14.21 -21.92
N ARG A 541 20.03 -15.07 -21.10
CA ARG A 541 20.71 -16.26 -21.58
C ARG A 541 19.68 -17.18 -22.26
N THR A 542 20.00 -17.65 -23.46
CA THR A 542 19.19 -18.68 -24.13
C THR A 542 19.80 -20.06 -23.86
N PRO A 543 19.15 -20.92 -23.06
CA PRO A 543 19.62 -22.29 -22.86
C PRO A 543 19.51 -23.09 -24.17
N ALA A 544 20.23 -24.20 -24.26
CA ALA A 544 20.18 -25.05 -25.44
C ALA A 544 18.79 -25.68 -25.67
N VAL A 545 18.07 -25.93 -24.58
CA VAL A 545 16.68 -26.39 -24.58
C VAL A 545 15.91 -25.49 -23.62
N SER A 546 14.82 -24.89 -24.10
CA SER A 546 13.82 -24.19 -23.28
C SER A 546 12.44 -24.47 -23.85
N THR A 547 11.47 -24.64 -22.95
CA THR A 547 10.05 -24.70 -23.30
C THR A 547 9.41 -23.30 -23.41
N GLY A 548 10.19 -22.23 -23.22
CA GLY A 548 9.73 -20.85 -23.21
C GLY A 548 9.15 -20.42 -21.86
N HIS A 549 8.75 -19.14 -21.77
CA HIS A 549 8.24 -18.51 -20.53
C HIS A 549 6.83 -17.91 -20.69
N ASN A 550 6.21 -18.03 -21.86
CA ASN A 550 4.93 -17.38 -22.17
C ASN A 550 3.74 -18.27 -21.80
N GLY A 551 2.68 -17.66 -21.26
CA GLY A 551 1.39 -18.32 -21.06
C GLY A 551 1.41 -19.45 -20.04
N TYR A 552 2.36 -19.45 -19.10
CA TYR A 552 2.45 -20.43 -18.04
C TYR A 552 1.59 -20.05 -16.83
N ARG A 553 1.06 -21.09 -16.17
CA ARG A 553 0.31 -21.04 -14.92
C ARG A 553 0.78 -22.15 -13.99
N THR A 554 0.38 -22.10 -12.72
CA THR A 554 0.74 -23.11 -11.72
C THR A 554 -0.34 -24.18 -11.56
N HIS A 555 0.07 -25.42 -11.33
CA HIS A 555 -0.81 -26.52 -10.92
C HIS A 555 -0.05 -27.46 -10.00
N TRP A 556 -0.74 -28.01 -9.00
CA TRP A 556 -0.15 -28.86 -7.98
C TRP A 556 -0.82 -30.22 -7.94
N ASP A 557 -0.06 -31.24 -8.31
CA ASP A 557 -0.54 -32.62 -8.25
C ASP A 557 0.58 -33.65 -8.13
N VAL A 558 1.84 -33.22 -7.98
CA VAL A 558 2.95 -34.14 -7.67
C VAL A 558 2.80 -34.54 -6.20
N SER A 559 2.14 -35.68 -5.98
CA SER A 559 1.80 -36.25 -4.68
C SER A 559 1.95 -37.78 -4.72
N GLY A 560 1.67 -38.47 -3.60
CA GLY A 560 1.82 -39.92 -3.49
C GLY A 560 1.16 -40.69 -4.64
N GLY A 561 1.98 -41.30 -5.50
CA GLY A 561 1.55 -42.09 -6.67
C GLY A 561 1.52 -41.34 -8.00
N LEU A 562 1.50 -40.00 -7.99
CA LEU A 562 1.46 -39.19 -9.20
C LEU A 562 2.84 -38.62 -9.53
N ALA A 563 3.33 -38.92 -10.75
CA ALA A 563 4.57 -38.37 -11.28
C ALA A 563 4.31 -37.60 -12.58
N ARG A 564 5.13 -36.57 -12.82
CA ARG A 564 5.07 -35.74 -14.03
C ARG A 564 6.38 -35.85 -14.78
N ALA A 565 6.34 -35.70 -16.11
CA ALA A 565 7.55 -35.63 -16.91
C ALA A 565 7.38 -34.72 -18.13
N GLN A 566 8.49 -34.13 -18.57
CA GLN A 566 8.60 -33.38 -19.82
C GLN A 566 9.73 -33.99 -20.61
N THR A 567 9.41 -34.47 -21.81
CA THR A 567 10.45 -34.91 -22.73
C THR A 567 11.04 -33.72 -23.47
N PHE A 568 12.29 -33.87 -23.91
CA PHE A 568 12.94 -32.96 -24.83
C PHE A 568 13.88 -33.73 -25.77
N THR A 569 14.01 -33.21 -26.98
CA THR A 569 14.93 -33.70 -28.00
C THR A 569 16.17 -32.82 -28.01
N VAL A 570 17.33 -33.44 -27.97
CA VAL A 570 18.62 -32.74 -28.01
C VAL A 570 18.78 -32.07 -29.38
N PRO A 571 18.93 -30.72 -29.45
CA PRO A 571 18.98 -30.02 -30.72
C PRO A 571 20.39 -30.01 -31.34
N LYS A 572 21.43 -30.17 -30.52
CA LYS A 572 22.84 -30.13 -30.94
C LYS A 572 23.70 -31.07 -30.10
N ALA A 573 24.81 -31.54 -30.66
CA ALA A 573 25.80 -32.29 -29.91
C ALA A 573 26.43 -31.40 -28.82
N GLY A 574 26.81 -31.99 -27.69
CA GLY A 574 27.50 -31.28 -26.61
C GLY A 574 27.51 -32.06 -25.30
N ARG A 575 27.73 -31.35 -24.20
CA ARG A 575 27.68 -31.91 -22.85
C ARG A 575 26.50 -31.33 -22.08
N LEU A 576 25.53 -32.20 -21.79
CA LEU A 576 24.42 -31.88 -20.90
C LEU A 576 24.96 -31.77 -19.46
N THR A 577 24.72 -30.64 -18.81
CA THR A 577 25.23 -30.35 -17.45
C THR A 577 24.13 -30.20 -16.41
N GLU A 578 22.97 -29.71 -16.80
CA GLU A 578 21.85 -29.44 -15.89
C GLU A 578 20.53 -29.58 -16.67
N VAL A 579 19.52 -30.13 -16.00
CA VAL A 579 18.11 -30.06 -16.44
C VAL A 579 17.28 -29.61 -15.25
N ARG A 580 16.31 -28.73 -15.47
CA ARG A 580 15.55 -28.10 -14.38
C ARG A 580 14.07 -27.97 -14.73
N PHE A 581 13.23 -28.04 -13.70
CA PHE A 581 11.80 -27.71 -13.76
C PHE A 581 11.47 -26.57 -12.81
N THR A 582 10.45 -25.79 -13.13
CA THR A 582 9.83 -24.95 -12.11
C THR A 582 8.96 -25.79 -11.20
N SER A 583 9.20 -25.73 -9.89
CA SER A 583 8.38 -26.39 -8.87
C SER A 583 8.17 -25.50 -7.64
N PHE A 584 7.18 -25.86 -6.82
CA PHE A 584 6.87 -25.20 -5.56
C PHE A 584 6.18 -26.14 -4.56
N GLN A 585 6.22 -25.80 -3.26
CA GLN A 585 5.48 -26.46 -2.19
C GLN A 585 4.02 -26.00 -2.11
N THR A 586 3.11 -26.92 -1.74
CA THR A 586 1.75 -26.58 -1.29
C THR A 586 1.24 -27.60 -0.28
N ASP A 587 0.35 -27.17 0.62
CA ASP A 587 -0.30 -28.05 1.62
C ASP A 587 0.69 -28.83 2.52
N TYR A 588 1.87 -28.25 2.78
CA TYR A 588 2.91 -28.77 3.68
C TYR A 588 3.36 -30.22 3.39
N PRO A 589 4.12 -30.44 2.31
CA PRO A 589 4.60 -31.78 2.00
C PRO A 589 5.50 -32.35 3.11
N ASP A 590 5.30 -33.62 3.46
CA ASP A 590 6.05 -34.31 4.53
C ASP A 590 7.32 -35.04 4.04
N ALA A 591 7.58 -35.04 2.73
CA ALA A 591 8.81 -35.53 2.12
C ALA A 591 9.25 -34.65 0.94
N GLY A 592 10.53 -34.73 0.56
CA GLY A 592 11.11 -33.98 -0.56
C GLY A 592 10.66 -34.43 -1.95
N LEU A 593 11.22 -33.80 -2.98
CA LEU A 593 11.07 -34.21 -4.38
C LEU A 593 12.15 -35.22 -4.76
N VAL A 594 11.84 -36.07 -5.74
CA VAL A 594 12.81 -36.87 -6.48
C VAL A 594 12.77 -36.43 -7.93
N LEU A 595 13.91 -35.99 -8.44
CA LEU A 595 14.11 -35.70 -9.86
C LEU A 595 14.91 -36.84 -10.50
N GLU A 596 14.49 -37.26 -11.69
CA GLU A 596 15.19 -38.28 -12.48
C GLU A 596 15.30 -37.82 -13.93
N LEU A 597 16.53 -37.76 -14.45
CA LEU A 597 16.77 -37.66 -15.88
C LEU A 597 16.73 -39.07 -16.46
N LYS A 598 15.79 -39.34 -17.37
CA LYS A 598 15.64 -40.65 -18.02
C LYS A 598 15.82 -40.54 -19.53
N ARG A 599 16.35 -41.58 -20.17
CA ARG A 599 16.25 -41.74 -21.63
C ARG A 599 14.81 -42.05 -22.01
N VAL A 600 14.39 -41.57 -23.18
CA VAL A 600 13.06 -41.86 -23.73
C VAL A 600 13.14 -43.04 -24.68
N ARG A 601 12.24 -44.02 -24.53
CA ARG A 601 12.03 -45.14 -25.46
C ARG A 601 10.54 -45.22 -25.77
N ASP A 602 10.19 -45.35 -27.05
CA ASP A 602 8.79 -45.41 -27.53
C ASP A 602 7.92 -44.27 -26.98
N GLY A 603 8.52 -43.07 -26.86
CA GLY A 603 7.84 -41.86 -26.37
C GLY A 603 7.66 -41.77 -24.84
N SER A 604 8.15 -42.74 -24.06
CA SER A 604 8.01 -42.77 -22.59
C SER A 604 9.37 -42.78 -21.86
N PRO A 605 9.44 -42.23 -20.64
CA PRO A 605 10.61 -42.34 -19.77
C PRO A 605 10.93 -43.82 -19.47
N ALA A 606 12.18 -44.24 -19.71
CA ALA A 606 12.61 -45.62 -19.55
C ALA A 606 13.82 -45.74 -18.60
N GLU A 607 15.03 -45.58 -19.13
CA GLU A 607 16.27 -45.81 -18.38
C GLU A 607 16.71 -44.55 -17.61
N THR A 608 16.89 -44.67 -16.28
CA THR A 608 17.41 -43.57 -15.46
C THR A 608 18.90 -43.33 -15.72
N VAL A 609 19.23 -42.11 -16.12
CA VAL A 609 20.59 -41.63 -16.37
C VAL A 609 21.17 -40.98 -15.12
N ALA A 610 20.37 -40.18 -14.44
CA ALA A 610 20.75 -39.50 -13.21
C ALA A 610 19.52 -39.26 -12.33
N SER A 611 19.73 -39.16 -11.02
CA SER A 611 18.67 -38.82 -10.08
C SER A 611 19.23 -37.98 -8.94
N THR A 612 18.38 -37.13 -8.37
CA THR A 612 18.65 -36.42 -7.13
C THR A 612 17.41 -36.39 -6.25
N GLN A 613 17.62 -36.42 -4.93
CA GLN A 613 16.59 -36.05 -3.96
C GLN A 613 16.74 -34.57 -3.65
N VAL A 614 15.63 -33.85 -3.60
CA VAL A 614 15.58 -32.44 -3.24
C VAL A 614 14.84 -32.35 -1.92
N PRO A 615 15.54 -32.03 -0.82
CA PRO A 615 14.91 -31.82 0.48
C PRO A 615 13.77 -30.83 0.41
N ARG A 616 12.72 -31.06 1.20
CA ARG A 616 11.49 -30.24 1.22
C ARG A 616 11.80 -28.75 1.47
N ASP A 617 12.68 -28.47 2.43
CA ASP A 617 13.13 -27.13 2.82
C ASP A 617 13.94 -26.40 1.73
N GLN A 618 14.39 -27.12 0.69
CA GLN A 618 15.06 -26.53 -0.48
C GLN A 618 14.10 -26.21 -1.64
N VAL A 619 12.83 -26.62 -1.55
CA VAL A 619 11.81 -26.27 -2.55
C VAL A 619 11.09 -25.02 -2.06
N SER A 620 11.02 -23.96 -2.87
CA SER A 620 10.33 -22.73 -2.47
C SER A 620 8.80 -22.90 -2.46
N TRP A 621 8.08 -22.05 -1.72
CA TRP A 621 6.63 -21.89 -1.90
C TRP A 621 6.30 -21.13 -3.18
N ALA A 622 7.19 -20.24 -3.63
CA ALA A 622 7.10 -19.60 -4.94
C ALA A 622 7.56 -20.56 -6.05
N ALA A 623 6.99 -20.40 -7.24
CA ALA A 623 7.35 -21.21 -8.41
C ALA A 623 8.78 -20.87 -8.90
N ARG A 624 9.75 -21.73 -8.57
CA ARG A 624 11.18 -21.53 -8.92
C ARG A 624 11.82 -22.77 -9.53
N TRP A 625 12.96 -22.58 -10.18
CA TRP A 625 13.75 -23.69 -10.69
C TRP A 625 14.21 -24.63 -9.60
N VAL A 626 13.99 -25.93 -9.82
CA VAL A 626 14.57 -27.03 -9.09
C VAL A 626 15.50 -27.79 -10.04
N PRO A 627 16.83 -27.64 -9.91
CA PRO A 627 17.77 -28.21 -10.85
C PRO A 627 18.18 -29.65 -10.48
N LEU A 628 18.29 -30.50 -11.49
CA LEU A 628 19.10 -31.73 -11.46
C LEU A 628 20.43 -31.42 -12.15
N ARG A 629 21.47 -31.23 -11.34
CA ARG A 629 22.85 -31.03 -11.81
C ARG A 629 23.55 -32.36 -12.00
N LEU A 630 24.14 -32.57 -13.17
CA LEU A 630 24.90 -33.77 -13.46
C LEU A 630 26.32 -33.63 -12.92
N LEU A 631 26.68 -34.46 -11.93
CA LEU A 631 28.04 -34.51 -11.37
C LEU A 631 29.08 -34.79 -12.45
N THR A 632 28.73 -35.63 -13.43
CA THR A 632 29.53 -35.86 -14.64
C THR A 632 28.71 -35.44 -15.85
N PRO A 633 29.12 -34.40 -16.60
CA PRO A 633 28.39 -33.95 -17.78
C PRO A 633 28.21 -35.07 -18.82
N LEU A 634 26.97 -35.29 -19.24
CA LEU A 634 26.58 -36.36 -20.15
C LEU A 634 26.82 -35.93 -21.61
N ALA A 635 27.59 -36.72 -22.37
CA ALA A 635 27.72 -36.51 -23.80
C ALA A 635 26.39 -36.84 -24.49
N VAL A 636 25.88 -35.90 -25.30
CA VAL A 636 24.60 -36.04 -26.01
C VAL A 636 24.76 -35.73 -27.50
N ARG A 637 23.96 -36.38 -28.34
CA ARG A 637 23.90 -36.17 -29.78
C ARG A 637 22.55 -35.61 -30.23
N PRO A 638 22.50 -34.87 -31.36
CA PRO A 638 21.25 -34.39 -31.92
C PRO A 638 20.26 -35.55 -32.13
N GLY A 639 19.00 -35.34 -31.78
CA GLY A 639 17.94 -36.35 -31.92
C GLY A 639 17.82 -37.32 -30.75
N GLU A 640 18.79 -37.37 -29.81
CA GLU A 640 18.58 -38.10 -28.55
C GLU A 640 17.44 -37.47 -27.76
N GLN A 641 16.61 -38.32 -27.15
CA GLN A 641 15.47 -37.88 -26.35
C GLN A 641 15.65 -38.25 -24.88
N PHE A 642 15.38 -37.28 -24.03
CA PHE A 642 15.40 -37.43 -22.58
C PHE A 642 14.09 -36.92 -21.99
N ALA A 643 13.78 -37.39 -20.79
CA ALA A 643 12.69 -36.91 -19.96
C ALA A 643 13.25 -36.50 -18.61
N LEU A 644 12.90 -35.31 -18.14
CA LEU A 644 13.02 -35.03 -16.72
C LEU A 644 11.72 -35.48 -16.06
N VAL A 645 11.83 -36.37 -15.09
CA VAL A 645 10.73 -36.92 -14.28
C VAL A 645 10.79 -36.29 -12.90
N VAL A 646 9.63 -35.90 -12.37
CA VAL A 646 9.46 -35.38 -11.02
C VAL A 646 8.39 -36.18 -10.29
N ARG A 647 8.70 -36.60 -9.06
CA ARG A 647 7.79 -37.34 -8.16
C ARG A 647 8.12 -37.03 -6.70
N THR A 648 7.28 -37.48 -5.79
CA THR A 648 7.55 -37.42 -4.35
C THR A 648 7.09 -38.70 -3.67
N THR A 649 7.66 -38.99 -2.51
CA THR A 649 7.15 -40.02 -1.57
C THR A 649 6.27 -39.41 -0.48
N ALA A 650 5.95 -38.12 -0.59
CA ALA A 650 5.12 -37.42 0.37
C ALA A 650 3.75 -38.10 0.49
N THR A 651 3.33 -38.33 1.74
CA THR A 651 2.01 -38.88 2.07
C THR A 651 1.03 -37.80 2.49
N LYS A 652 1.54 -36.60 2.78
CA LYS A 652 0.79 -35.37 3.05
C LYS A 652 1.33 -34.26 2.16
N GLY A 653 0.48 -33.28 1.85
CA GLY A 653 0.83 -32.17 0.98
C GLY A 653 1.16 -32.58 -0.45
N SER A 654 1.57 -31.60 -1.25
CA SER A 654 1.99 -31.85 -2.63
C SER A 654 2.98 -30.81 -3.12
N TYR A 655 3.52 -31.08 -4.31
CA TYR A 655 4.31 -30.12 -5.05
C TYR A 655 3.59 -29.77 -6.35
N GLY A 656 3.80 -28.54 -6.79
CA GLY A 656 3.33 -28.11 -8.10
C GLY A 656 4.42 -27.83 -9.10
N LEU A 657 3.97 -27.60 -10.32
CA LEU A 657 4.77 -27.29 -11.49
C LEU A 657 4.15 -26.10 -12.24
N ALA A 658 4.98 -25.39 -13.01
CA ALA A 658 4.49 -24.47 -14.01
C ALA A 658 4.23 -25.21 -15.33
N TYR A 659 3.09 -24.92 -15.96
CA TYR A 659 2.71 -25.50 -17.25
C TYR A 659 1.91 -24.51 -18.10
N THR A 660 1.82 -24.80 -19.39
CA THR A 660 0.92 -24.14 -20.33
C THR A 660 0.25 -25.18 -21.23
N ASP A 661 -1.02 -24.96 -21.55
CA ASP A 661 -1.78 -25.77 -22.52
C ASP A 661 -1.96 -25.03 -23.86
N THR A 662 -1.34 -23.84 -23.99
CA THR A 662 -1.56 -22.92 -25.12
C THR A 662 -0.29 -22.63 -25.93
N GLU A 663 0.87 -23.03 -25.41
CA GLU A 663 2.17 -22.95 -26.08
C GLU A 663 2.80 -24.36 -26.17
N PRO A 664 2.42 -25.18 -27.17
CA PRO A 664 2.93 -26.54 -27.32
C PRO A 664 4.43 -26.54 -27.67
N TYR A 665 5.21 -27.34 -26.94
CA TYR A 665 6.64 -27.49 -27.19
C TYR A 665 6.92 -28.57 -28.24
N ALA A 666 7.39 -28.17 -29.42
CA ALA A 666 7.65 -29.10 -30.54
C ALA A 666 8.76 -30.12 -30.26
N GLY A 667 9.69 -29.82 -29.34
CA GLY A 667 10.82 -30.68 -29.04
C GLY A 667 10.50 -31.86 -28.11
N GLY A 668 9.26 -31.99 -27.61
CA GLY A 668 8.89 -33.06 -26.69
C GLY A 668 7.43 -33.02 -26.25
N LYS A 669 7.11 -33.68 -25.13
CA LYS A 669 5.75 -33.90 -24.64
C LYS A 669 5.68 -33.86 -23.12
N ALA A 670 4.62 -33.28 -22.57
CA ALA A 670 4.26 -33.48 -21.18
C ALA A 670 3.60 -34.85 -20.98
N LEU A 671 3.93 -35.50 -19.86
CA LEU A 671 3.48 -36.83 -19.51
C LEU A 671 3.06 -36.87 -18.04
N ILE A 672 2.08 -37.73 -17.76
CA ILE A 672 1.59 -38.05 -16.42
C ILE A 672 1.70 -39.55 -16.16
N SER A 673 2.07 -39.91 -14.94
CA SER A 673 2.00 -41.26 -14.40
C SER A 673 1.17 -41.25 -13.13
N ARG A 674 0.33 -42.27 -12.94
CA ARG A 674 -0.55 -42.45 -11.77
C ARG A 674 -0.17 -43.65 -10.91
N ASP A 675 0.97 -44.27 -11.21
CA ASP A 675 1.49 -45.49 -10.60
C ASP A 675 2.98 -45.35 -10.27
N SER A 676 3.37 -44.16 -9.78
CA SER A 676 4.75 -43.83 -9.37
C SER A 676 5.82 -43.96 -10.47
N GLY A 677 5.43 -43.71 -11.71
CA GLY A 677 6.33 -43.71 -12.88
C GLY A 677 6.44 -45.06 -13.60
N ALA A 678 5.56 -46.04 -13.29
CA ALA A 678 5.57 -47.35 -13.92
C ALA A 678 4.92 -47.33 -15.32
N SER A 679 3.85 -46.54 -15.51
CA SER A 679 3.22 -46.27 -16.80
C SER A 679 3.02 -44.78 -17.03
N TRP A 680 3.07 -44.37 -18.31
CA TRP A 680 3.04 -42.96 -18.72
C TRP A 680 1.98 -42.71 -19.78
N GLN A 681 1.25 -41.60 -19.62
CA GLN A 681 0.27 -41.10 -20.57
C GLN A 681 0.69 -39.71 -21.04
N THR A 682 0.62 -39.46 -22.35
CA THR A 682 0.83 -38.11 -22.90
C THR A 682 -0.36 -37.22 -22.57
N GLU A 683 -0.09 -35.96 -22.23
CA GLU A 683 -1.09 -34.91 -22.14
C GLU A 683 -0.98 -34.00 -23.38
N PRO A 684 -1.84 -34.19 -24.40
CA PRO A 684 -1.74 -33.43 -25.64
C PRO A 684 -1.89 -31.92 -25.39
N GLY A 685 -1.04 -31.12 -26.05
CA GLY A 685 -1.05 -29.66 -25.95
C GLY A 685 -0.39 -29.08 -24.70
N ARG A 686 -0.17 -29.89 -23.66
CA ARG A 686 0.50 -29.46 -22.43
C ARG A 686 2.02 -29.43 -22.58
N THR A 687 2.60 -28.37 -22.03
CA THR A 687 4.05 -28.17 -21.89
C THR A 687 4.35 -27.81 -20.43
N LEU A 688 5.23 -28.56 -19.79
CA LEU A 688 5.77 -28.21 -18.46
C LEU A 688 6.98 -27.29 -18.62
N HIS A 689 7.21 -26.39 -17.67
CA HIS A 689 8.29 -25.39 -17.76
C HIS A 689 9.65 -26.03 -17.48
N LEU A 690 10.44 -26.30 -18.53
CA LEU A 690 11.70 -27.03 -18.48
C LEU A 690 12.80 -26.31 -19.25
N GLU A 691 14.01 -26.38 -18.70
CA GLU A 691 15.23 -26.02 -19.40
C GLU A 691 16.32 -27.08 -19.25
N ALA A 692 17.15 -27.20 -20.28
CA ALA A 692 18.32 -28.06 -20.27
C ALA A 692 19.56 -27.34 -20.82
N GLU A 693 20.67 -27.46 -20.10
CA GLU A 693 21.93 -26.79 -20.40
C GLU A 693 22.90 -27.74 -21.10
N ILE A 694 23.19 -27.44 -22.37
CA ILE A 694 24.13 -28.20 -23.21
C ILE A 694 25.25 -27.25 -23.64
N ARG A 695 26.46 -27.53 -23.15
CA ARG A 695 27.68 -26.77 -23.46
C ARG A 695 28.50 -27.41 -24.56
#